data_AF-A0A024UMZ7-F1
#
_entry.id   AF-A0A024UMZ7-F1
#
_cell.length_a   1.000
_cell.length_b   1.000
_cell.length_c   1.000
_cell.angle_alpha   90.00
_cell.angle_beta   90.00
_cell.angle_gamma   90.00
#
_symmetry.space_group_name_H-M   'P 1'
#
loop_
_entity.id
_entity.type
_entity.pdbx_description
1 polymer ?
#
loop_
_entity_poly.entity_id
_entity_poly.type
_entity_poly.pdbx_seq_one_letter_code
_entity_poly.pdbx_strand_id
1 'polypeptide(L)'
;MADRFYIEPRWRSHSVVKFTFNLFVSMAEKPPPQGPVLPADTPPATTKDGHAWGRLTKSSTSSSMKKLIPIPERAPFGQGMVLSVLYLGFATVVAVSTYYLNSIANTPVLFGVVMQAFDYNQWDVPVNTLLQGSGDINMTYSSSPIDGTVSLSDLLYKTCGMNDQGCAATFLGDTNQVWMAVGKAFSLIPNFDQPLFQDPTKLVKFKHINNLSGWNKAVVQFYIDGHDMAITCMVRRTSFYLSQEAESTATVDSLAYCSERKYDPKWMCENEVGLDVNTYAIQVNKGVATYIGVCKRSQIYLHAGHTAQVTGGLSGSQFIRTVPAVDEYMGGIIQASAPWDVLGVSQCYTYNFNTNLGWLLQIQGVVTMTWKCDSLMVTNSIVLWAMSIYLVALQLIFLRRSVICSVPVYMSKTVIGLAILFVAFYGNENLQALTTFLIQNPVGGFPSMFYALCGPAQVASIVGIMTGTLIQIWFNPLVVTQTWLVMLFSCINWIVVFVLEGFVFPYMNLNIPGLCGLPTSTSCLVYSAIDRTYYLSAIISGAIVILAIVVIYAHSKFYTSPIAVPSDNSVLQYLNVPDFSTIATTTRGCVALNSDGQPGIDEGILLIKNMLHVSDTVLTRSSNVQFELIYRFTPGFLRRFFSESIGSILVYEVQEGKITGKFHHKFLHEMDIGHMGKVTGYFS
;
A
#
# COMPACT_ATOMS: atom_id res chain seq x y z
N MET A 1 43.96 -45.39 -1.43
CA MET A 1 43.47 -44.65 -2.62
C MET A 1 42.54 -43.56 -2.12
N ALA A 2 42.97 -42.29 -2.28
CA ALA A 2 42.24 -41.02 -2.06
C ALA A 2 41.58 -40.86 -0.66
N ASP A 3 42.15 -40.21 0.36
CA ASP A 3 42.71 -38.85 0.49
C ASP A 3 41.70 -37.69 0.28
N ARG A 4 41.36 -37.05 1.42
CA ARG A 4 40.97 -35.64 1.72
C ARG A 4 39.92 -34.95 0.82
N PHE A 5 38.90 -34.23 1.33
CA PHE A 5 38.99 -33.02 2.14
C PHE A 5 37.55 -32.59 2.52
N TYR A 6 37.33 -32.44 3.82
CA TYR A 6 36.27 -31.62 4.42
C TYR A 6 36.67 -30.15 4.26
N ILE A 7 35.79 -29.28 3.75
CA ILE A 7 35.95 -27.82 3.81
C ILE A 7 34.57 -27.19 4.10
N GLU A 8 34.41 -26.66 5.32
CA GLU A 8 33.45 -25.60 5.65
C GLU A 8 33.75 -24.34 4.82
N PRO A 9 32.76 -23.44 4.68
CA PRO A 9 33.09 -22.05 4.98
C PRO A 9 32.15 -21.42 6.00
N ARG A 10 32.75 -21.11 7.15
CA ARG A 10 32.42 -19.95 7.99
C ARG A 10 32.24 -18.70 7.12
N TRP A 11 31.12 -18.00 7.29
CA TRP A 11 31.04 -16.57 6.99
C TRP A 11 30.84 -15.82 8.31
N ARG A 12 31.95 -15.40 8.93
CA ARG A 12 31.99 -14.29 9.88
C ARG A 12 32.55 -13.07 9.16
N SER A 13 31.73 -12.01 9.15
CA SER A 13 32.11 -10.61 9.37
C SER A 13 33.50 -10.17 8.88
N HIS A 14 33.55 -9.37 7.82
CA HIS A 14 34.15 -8.03 7.87
C HIS A 14 33.69 -7.16 6.70
N SER A 15 33.08 -6.02 7.05
CA SER A 15 33.31 -4.69 6.46
C SER A 15 33.22 -4.53 4.93
N VAL A 16 32.04 -4.15 4.40
CA VAL A 16 31.95 -3.38 3.15
C VAL A 16 30.94 -2.25 3.28
N VAL A 17 31.50 -1.07 3.58
CA VAL A 17 31.19 0.26 3.04
C VAL A 17 29.71 0.65 2.89
N LYS A 18 29.24 1.45 3.85
CA LYS A 18 28.14 2.41 3.68
C LYS A 18 28.45 3.31 2.48
N PHE A 19 27.76 3.13 1.35
CA PHE A 19 27.65 4.16 0.33
C PHE A 19 26.49 5.07 0.68
N THR A 20 26.78 6.14 1.43
CA THR A 20 25.88 7.29 1.59
C THR A 20 25.78 8.04 0.27
N PHE A 21 24.63 7.94 -0.39
CA PHE A 21 24.26 8.82 -1.50
C PHE A 21 23.69 10.12 -0.91
N ASN A 22 24.59 11.07 -0.61
CA ASN A 22 24.24 12.47 -0.39
C ASN A 22 24.63 13.24 -1.65
N LEU A 23 23.69 13.40 -2.59
CA LEU A 23 23.73 14.45 -3.60
C LEU A 23 22.33 14.53 -4.23
N PHE A 24 21.82 15.75 -4.41
CA PHE A 24 20.44 16.15 -4.78
C PHE A 24 19.48 16.46 -3.63
N VAL A 25 19.92 17.34 -2.72
CA VAL A 25 19.04 18.34 -2.10
C VAL A 25 19.73 19.69 -2.24
N SER A 26 19.44 20.41 -3.32
CA SER A 26 19.61 21.86 -3.41
C SER A 26 18.96 22.33 -4.70
N MET A 27 18.21 23.43 -4.61
CA MET A 27 17.48 24.14 -5.66
C MET A 27 16.04 23.67 -5.92
N ALA A 28 15.08 24.25 -5.18
CA ALA A 28 14.07 25.14 -5.77
C ALA A 28 13.02 25.52 -4.73
N GLU A 29 13.25 26.61 -3.98
CA GLU A 29 12.15 27.35 -3.35
C GLU A 29 12.56 28.82 -3.20
N LYS A 30 12.04 29.67 -4.09
CA LYS A 30 11.90 31.10 -3.87
C LYS A 30 10.52 31.52 -4.38
N PRO A 31 9.75 32.30 -3.59
CA PRO A 31 8.35 32.60 -3.89
C PRO A 31 8.22 33.65 -5.01
N PRO A 32 7.11 33.66 -5.77
CA PRO A 32 6.89 34.67 -6.80
C PRO A 32 6.41 36.00 -6.19
N PRO A 33 6.77 37.15 -6.79
CA PRO A 33 6.28 38.45 -6.37
C PRO A 33 4.88 38.74 -6.94
N GLN A 34 4.11 39.50 -6.18
CA GLN A 34 2.78 40.02 -6.53
C GLN A 34 2.88 41.11 -7.61
N GLY A 35 1.95 41.09 -8.57
CA GLY A 35 1.71 42.16 -9.55
C GLY A 35 0.20 42.27 -9.85
N PRO A 36 -0.29 43.45 -10.29
CA PRO A 36 -1.60 43.94 -9.90
C PRO A 36 -2.77 43.60 -10.85
N VAL A 37 -3.97 43.77 -10.26
CA VAL A 37 -5.35 43.67 -10.75
C VAL A 37 -5.69 44.67 -11.87
N LEU A 38 -6.59 44.29 -12.80
CA LEU A 38 -7.77 45.04 -13.30
C LEU A 38 -8.49 44.27 -14.45
N PRO A 39 -9.76 44.58 -14.81
CA PRO A 39 -10.85 43.60 -14.82
C PRO A 39 -11.48 43.31 -16.19
N ALA A 40 -12.49 42.43 -16.14
CA ALA A 40 -13.34 41.90 -17.18
C ALA A 40 -14.11 42.95 -18.01
N ASP A 41 -14.43 42.58 -19.26
CA ASP A 41 -15.78 42.70 -19.83
C ASP A 41 -15.93 41.87 -21.12
N THR A 42 -17.11 41.29 -21.28
CA THR A 42 -17.71 40.59 -22.44
C THR A 42 -19.15 41.13 -22.57
N PRO A 43 -20.01 40.82 -23.57
CA PRO A 43 -19.86 40.28 -24.94
C PRO A 43 -20.77 41.07 -25.97
N PRO A 44 -21.64 40.46 -26.83
CA PRO A 44 -21.45 39.95 -28.21
C PRO A 44 -22.44 40.52 -29.28
N ALA A 45 -22.30 40.16 -30.58
CA ALA A 45 -23.39 40.12 -31.61
C ALA A 45 -22.82 39.80 -33.03
N THR A 46 -23.08 38.62 -33.63
CA THR A 46 -24.16 38.27 -34.60
C THR A 46 -24.00 38.75 -36.06
N THR A 47 -23.81 37.74 -36.93
CA THR A 47 -24.49 37.45 -38.22
C THR A 47 -24.54 38.44 -39.41
N LYS A 48 -24.18 37.86 -40.57
CA LYS A 48 -24.98 37.67 -41.81
C LYS A 48 -24.72 38.52 -43.06
N ASP A 49 -24.82 37.76 -44.17
CA ASP A 49 -25.13 38.11 -45.57
C ASP A 49 -24.06 38.90 -46.35
N GLY A 50 -23.64 38.55 -47.57
CA GLY A 50 -24.18 37.64 -48.58
C GLY A 50 -24.10 38.36 -49.92
N HIS A 51 -23.49 37.79 -50.96
CA HIS A 51 -23.80 38.11 -52.36
C HIS A 51 -23.23 37.05 -53.29
N ALA A 52 -24.01 36.76 -54.33
CA ALA A 52 -23.96 35.57 -55.16
C ALA A 52 -23.79 35.91 -56.65
N TRP A 53 -23.65 34.84 -57.44
CA TRP A 53 -23.88 34.67 -58.88
C TRP A 53 -22.72 34.85 -59.86
N GLY A 54 -22.49 33.78 -60.62
CA GLY A 54 -21.68 33.76 -61.84
C GLY A 54 -21.38 32.33 -62.30
N ARG A 55 -22.34 31.65 -62.94
CA ARG A 55 -22.18 30.32 -63.55
C ARG A 55 -21.93 30.50 -65.06
N LEU A 56 -20.82 29.99 -65.58
CA LEU A 56 -20.60 29.76 -67.02
C LEU A 56 -19.84 28.43 -67.22
N THR A 57 -20.18 27.77 -68.33
CA THR A 57 -20.02 26.35 -68.63
C THR A 57 -18.77 26.00 -69.46
N LYS A 58 -18.36 24.72 -69.33
CA LYS A 58 -17.77 23.79 -70.33
C LYS A 58 -16.24 23.65 -70.50
N SER A 59 -15.80 22.45 -70.10
CA SER A 59 -14.76 21.53 -70.62
C SER A 59 -13.49 22.04 -71.31
N SER A 60 -12.32 21.65 -70.79
CA SER A 60 -11.51 20.56 -71.36
C SER A 60 -10.28 20.29 -70.49
N THR A 61 -9.98 19.00 -70.31
CA THR A 61 -8.75 18.35 -69.83
C THR A 61 -7.46 19.18 -69.75
N SER A 62 -6.85 19.20 -68.57
CA SER A 62 -5.39 19.29 -68.39
C SER A 62 -5.02 18.78 -67.00
N SER A 63 -4.18 17.74 -66.96
CA SER A 63 -3.57 17.22 -65.75
C SER A 63 -2.70 18.29 -65.09
N SER A 64 -2.78 18.49 -63.77
CA SER A 64 -1.58 18.78 -62.98
C SER A 64 -1.83 18.83 -61.48
N MET A 65 -0.96 18.12 -60.77
CA MET A 65 -0.54 18.34 -59.38
C MET A 65 -1.63 18.31 -58.31
N LYS A 66 -1.83 17.09 -57.77
CA LYS A 66 -2.02 16.94 -56.32
C LYS A 66 -0.92 17.76 -55.65
N LYS A 67 -1.28 18.82 -54.93
CA LYS A 67 -0.37 19.51 -54.00
C LYS A 67 0.20 18.43 -53.09
N LEU A 68 1.46 18.03 -53.31
CA LEU A 68 2.25 17.38 -52.30
C LEU A 68 2.33 18.37 -51.15
N ILE A 69 1.66 18.05 -50.06
CA ILE A 69 1.90 18.68 -48.77
C ILE A 69 3.35 18.31 -48.42
N PRO A 70 4.27 19.28 -48.31
CA PRO A 70 5.63 18.98 -47.87
C PRO A 70 5.53 18.36 -46.47
N ILE A 71 6.00 17.13 -46.35
CA ILE A 71 6.06 16.40 -45.08
C ILE A 71 7.04 17.19 -44.20
N PRO A 72 6.65 17.60 -42.98
CA PRO A 72 7.56 18.34 -42.10
C PRO A 72 8.78 17.47 -41.80
N GLU A 73 9.95 18.10 -41.71
CA GLU A 73 11.15 17.50 -41.13
C GLU A 73 10.75 16.67 -39.90
N ARG A 74 11.09 15.37 -39.92
CA ARG A 74 10.62 14.42 -38.91
C ARG A 74 10.82 14.99 -37.50
N ALA A 75 9.78 14.90 -36.67
CA ALA A 75 9.84 15.33 -35.27
C ALA A 75 11.10 14.78 -34.58
N PRO A 76 11.73 15.55 -33.66
CA PRO A 76 12.99 15.16 -33.03
C PRO A 76 12.88 13.87 -32.20
N PHE A 77 11.68 13.40 -31.90
CA PHE A 77 11.39 12.15 -31.19
C PHE A 77 10.25 11.40 -31.85
N GLY A 78 10.43 10.08 -32.05
CA GLY A 78 9.39 9.18 -32.54
C GLY A 78 8.47 8.67 -31.41
N GLN A 79 7.37 8.02 -31.79
CA GLN A 79 6.42 7.42 -30.83
C GLN A 79 7.07 6.36 -29.93
N GLY A 80 8.09 5.66 -30.43
CA GLY A 80 8.88 4.70 -29.66
C GLY A 80 9.54 5.33 -28.44
N MET A 81 10.07 6.55 -28.58
CA MET A 81 10.68 7.29 -27.46
C MET A 81 9.66 7.66 -26.40
N VAL A 82 8.48 8.15 -26.79
CA VAL A 82 7.43 8.55 -25.85
C VAL A 82 6.98 7.36 -25.00
N LEU A 83 6.76 6.20 -25.62
CA LEU A 83 6.40 4.99 -24.89
C LEU A 83 7.54 4.49 -23.99
N SER A 84 8.80 4.56 -24.43
CA SER A 84 9.94 4.18 -23.59
C SER A 84 10.05 5.07 -22.34
N VAL A 85 9.83 6.38 -22.47
CA VAL A 85 9.82 7.31 -21.33
C VAL A 85 8.65 7.02 -20.38
N LEU A 86 7.46 6.72 -20.91
CA LEU A 86 6.32 6.31 -20.10
C LEU A 86 6.65 5.07 -19.25
N TYR A 87 7.25 4.05 -19.87
CA TYR A 87 7.65 2.84 -19.14
C TYR A 87 8.76 3.07 -18.12
N LEU A 88 9.69 4.01 -18.37
CA LEU A 88 10.64 4.44 -17.34
C LEU A 88 9.94 5.14 -16.18
N GLY A 89 8.91 5.95 -16.45
CA GLY A 89 8.05 6.53 -15.42
C GLY A 89 7.40 5.44 -14.56
N PHE A 90 6.74 4.47 -15.19
CA PHE A 90 6.16 3.32 -14.49
C PHE A 90 7.20 2.52 -13.70
N ALA A 91 8.36 2.21 -14.29
CA ALA A 91 9.40 1.45 -13.61
C ALA A 91 9.97 2.21 -12.40
N THR A 92 10.04 3.54 -12.49
CA THR A 92 10.44 4.41 -11.37
C THR A 92 9.39 4.37 -10.26
N VAL A 93 8.10 4.43 -10.59
CA VAL A 93 7.01 4.25 -9.61
C VAL A 93 7.13 2.90 -8.93
N VAL A 94 7.35 1.81 -9.68
CA VAL A 94 7.57 0.48 -9.10
C VAL A 94 8.75 0.48 -8.14
N ALA A 95 9.91 0.99 -8.53
CA ALA A 95 11.11 1.00 -7.67
C ALA A 95 10.91 1.83 -6.39
N VAL A 96 10.34 3.04 -6.52
CA VAL A 96 10.11 3.95 -5.39
C VAL A 96 9.05 3.38 -4.44
N SER A 97 7.91 2.93 -4.95
CA SER A 97 6.86 2.30 -4.12
C SER A 97 7.37 1.04 -3.44
N THR A 98 8.14 0.19 -4.13
CA THR A 98 8.73 -1.02 -3.53
C THR A 98 9.71 -0.66 -2.41
N TYR A 99 10.54 0.40 -2.60
CA TYR A 99 11.47 0.87 -1.59
C TYR A 99 10.76 1.35 -0.31
N TYR A 100 9.73 2.18 -0.45
CA TYR A 100 8.96 2.66 0.69
C TYR A 100 8.15 1.55 1.35
N LEU A 101 7.50 0.67 0.60
CA LEU A 101 6.79 -0.47 1.18
C LEU A 101 7.76 -1.40 1.93
N ASN A 102 8.97 -1.59 1.42
CA ASN A 102 9.96 -2.43 2.09
C ASN A 102 10.49 -1.83 3.40
N SER A 103 10.39 -0.51 3.62
CA SER A 103 10.81 0.10 4.89
C SER A 103 9.84 -0.21 6.04
N ILE A 104 8.57 -0.52 5.71
CA ILE A 104 7.51 -0.84 6.67
C ILE A 104 7.15 -2.34 6.70
N ALA A 105 7.66 -3.13 5.76
CA ALA A 105 7.40 -4.56 5.69
C ALA A 105 8.25 -5.33 6.69
N ASN A 106 7.64 -6.31 7.37
CA ASN A 106 8.25 -7.18 8.35
C ASN A 106 8.94 -6.44 9.52
N THR A 107 8.58 -5.16 9.74
CA THR A 107 9.11 -4.30 10.80
C THR A 107 7.95 -3.67 11.59
N PRO A 108 8.15 -3.40 12.90
CA PRO A 108 7.16 -2.67 13.67
C PRO A 108 7.19 -1.18 13.31
N VAL A 109 6.06 -0.67 12.83
CA VAL A 109 5.82 0.73 12.49
C VAL A 109 5.03 1.38 13.62
N LEU A 110 5.64 2.35 14.29
CA LEU A 110 5.01 3.12 15.34
C LEU A 110 4.11 4.19 14.72
N PHE A 111 2.79 4.06 14.88
CA PHE A 111 1.83 5.11 14.51
C PHE A 111 1.74 6.23 15.56
N GLY A 112 2.34 6.00 16.73
CA GLY A 112 2.35 6.96 17.82
C GLY A 112 1.10 6.80 18.69
N VAL A 113 0.67 7.92 19.26
CA VAL A 113 -0.40 7.93 20.25
C VAL A 113 -1.74 8.18 19.57
N VAL A 114 -2.61 7.18 19.61
CA VAL A 114 -4.00 7.27 19.15
C VAL A 114 -4.89 7.53 20.34
N MET A 115 -5.81 8.48 20.21
CA MET A 115 -6.81 8.79 21.22
C MET A 115 -8.20 8.66 20.62
N GLN A 116 -9.06 7.94 21.32
CA GLN A 116 -10.50 7.97 21.12
C GLN A 116 -11.06 8.92 22.17
N ALA A 117 -11.88 9.88 21.74
CA ALA A 117 -12.48 10.89 22.60
C ALA A 117 -14.00 10.95 22.40
N PHE A 118 -14.68 11.70 23.24
CA PHE A 118 -16.13 11.82 23.17
C PHE A 118 -16.61 12.75 22.04
N ASP A 119 -15.76 13.66 21.58
CA ASP A 119 -16.06 14.70 20.61
C ASP A 119 -15.35 14.53 19.27
N TYR A 120 -14.29 13.71 19.22
CA TYR A 120 -13.60 13.32 17.98
C TYR A 120 -13.10 11.87 18.06
N ASN A 121 -13.01 11.21 16.91
CA ASN A 121 -12.60 9.80 16.82
C ASN A 121 -13.38 8.91 17.82
N GLN A 122 -14.71 9.08 17.82
CA GLN A 122 -15.63 8.44 18.76
C GLN A 122 -15.57 6.92 18.62
N TRP A 123 -15.50 6.23 19.75
CA TRP A 123 -15.61 4.77 19.81
C TRP A 123 -16.87 4.36 20.56
N ASP A 124 -17.85 3.83 19.82
CA ASP A 124 -19.01 3.17 20.38
C ASP A 124 -18.65 1.77 20.89
N VAL A 125 -18.93 1.52 22.16
CA VAL A 125 -18.80 0.20 22.76
C VAL A 125 -19.81 -0.74 22.11
N PRO A 126 -19.39 -1.85 21.48
CA PRO A 126 -20.32 -2.77 20.85
C PRO A 126 -21.17 -3.47 21.92
N VAL A 127 -22.49 -3.36 21.80
CA VAL A 127 -23.46 -4.01 22.70
C VAL A 127 -24.17 -5.13 21.95
N ASN A 128 -23.88 -6.38 22.33
CA ASN A 128 -24.64 -7.53 21.83
C ASN A 128 -25.97 -7.64 22.58
N THR A 129 -25.89 -7.65 23.91
CA THR A 129 -27.04 -7.64 24.80
C THR A 129 -26.72 -6.78 26.01
N LEU A 130 -27.58 -5.82 26.30
CA LEU A 130 -27.42 -4.97 27.47
C LEU A 130 -27.91 -5.70 28.72
N LEU A 131 -27.04 -5.83 29.71
CA LEU A 131 -27.37 -6.30 31.05
C LEU A 131 -27.29 -5.12 32.01
N GLN A 132 -28.38 -4.84 32.70
CA GLN A 132 -28.46 -3.86 33.77
C GLN A 132 -28.92 -4.55 35.04
N GLY A 133 -28.36 -4.14 36.17
CA GLY A 133 -28.72 -4.72 37.45
C GLY A 133 -28.50 -3.77 38.60
N SER A 134 -29.05 -4.15 39.74
CA SER A 134 -28.86 -3.44 41.00
C SER A 134 -28.90 -4.42 42.16
N GLY A 135 -28.32 -4.02 43.27
CA GLY A 135 -28.39 -4.79 44.51
C GLY A 135 -27.99 -3.96 45.71
N ASP A 136 -28.10 -4.59 46.87
CA ASP A 136 -27.78 -4.02 48.16
C ASP A 136 -26.64 -4.80 48.80
N ILE A 137 -25.77 -4.08 49.50
CA ILE A 137 -24.60 -4.61 50.19
C ILE A 137 -24.78 -4.30 51.66
N ASN A 138 -24.91 -5.37 52.43
CA ASN A 138 -24.87 -5.27 53.88
C ASN A 138 -23.47 -5.61 54.38
N MET A 139 -22.82 -4.64 55.01
CA MET A 139 -21.47 -4.78 55.56
C MET A 139 -21.43 -5.54 56.90
N THR A 140 -22.57 -5.74 57.57
CA THR A 140 -22.65 -6.48 58.87
C THR A 140 -22.86 -7.98 58.73
N TYR A 141 -23.44 -8.44 57.63
CA TYR A 141 -23.77 -9.85 57.48
C TYR A 141 -22.65 -10.60 56.75
N SER A 142 -22.21 -11.71 57.34
CA SER A 142 -21.70 -12.86 56.58
C SER A 142 -22.84 -13.44 55.73
N SER A 143 -23.40 -12.65 54.81
CA SER A 143 -24.36 -13.16 53.82
C SER A 143 -23.69 -14.30 53.05
N SER A 144 -24.51 -15.24 52.55
CA SER A 144 -24.09 -16.48 51.88
C SER A 144 -22.75 -16.34 51.17
N PRO A 145 -21.82 -17.31 51.34
CA PRO A 145 -20.52 -17.26 50.69
C PRO A 145 -20.75 -16.92 49.22
N ILE A 146 -20.07 -15.87 48.76
CA ILE A 146 -19.94 -15.59 47.33
C ILE A 146 -19.58 -16.94 46.70
N ASP A 147 -20.33 -17.35 45.67
CA ASP A 147 -20.07 -18.63 45.03
C ASP A 147 -18.58 -18.65 44.66
N GLY A 148 -17.85 -19.66 45.16
CA GLY A 148 -16.40 -19.76 44.99
C GLY A 148 -15.95 -19.90 43.53
N THR A 149 -16.90 -19.92 42.59
CA THR A 149 -16.67 -19.94 41.16
C THR A 149 -16.62 -18.55 40.51
N VAL A 150 -17.17 -17.49 41.13
CA VAL A 150 -17.27 -16.18 40.46
C VAL A 150 -15.98 -15.36 40.50
N SER A 151 -15.74 -14.60 39.45
CA SER A 151 -14.55 -13.77 39.28
C SER A 151 -14.87 -12.48 38.52
N LEU A 152 -13.99 -11.48 38.61
CA LEU A 152 -14.08 -10.30 37.74
C LEU A 152 -13.94 -10.64 36.26
N SER A 153 -13.23 -11.73 35.95
CA SER A 153 -13.04 -12.17 34.56
C SER A 153 -14.35 -12.59 33.89
N ASP A 154 -15.31 -13.12 34.67
CA ASP A 154 -16.64 -13.47 34.16
C ASP A 154 -17.36 -12.23 33.63
N LEU A 155 -17.23 -11.09 34.33
CA LEU A 155 -17.80 -9.82 33.87
C LEU A 155 -17.19 -9.33 32.56
N LEU A 156 -15.90 -9.60 32.35
CA LEU A 156 -15.15 -9.13 31.20
C LEU A 156 -15.39 -10.00 29.94
N TYR A 157 -15.52 -11.31 30.11
CA TYR A 157 -15.52 -12.27 29.00
C TYR A 157 -16.87 -12.93 28.69
N LYS A 158 -17.92 -12.71 29.50
CA LYS A 158 -19.24 -13.25 29.18
C LYS A 158 -19.75 -12.69 27.85
N THR A 159 -20.07 -13.59 26.92
CA THR A 159 -20.69 -13.26 25.63
C THR A 159 -22.11 -13.79 25.60
N CYS A 160 -23.05 -12.96 25.16
CA CYS A 160 -24.40 -13.37 24.80
C CYS A 160 -24.65 -13.12 23.30
N GLY A 161 -25.66 -13.78 22.74
CA GLY A 161 -26.14 -13.50 21.38
C GLY A 161 -26.66 -12.06 21.24
N MET A 162 -26.94 -11.63 20.00
CA MET A 162 -27.56 -10.33 19.76
C MET A 162 -28.97 -10.28 20.37
N ASN A 163 -29.23 -9.32 21.26
CA ASN A 163 -30.49 -9.13 21.98
C ASN A 163 -31.01 -10.37 22.76
N ASP A 164 -30.10 -11.24 23.21
CA ASP A 164 -30.40 -12.44 23.99
C ASP A 164 -30.59 -12.13 25.48
N GLN A 165 -31.78 -11.61 25.80
CA GLN A 165 -32.16 -11.26 27.17
C GLN A 165 -32.21 -12.46 28.12
N GLY A 166 -32.40 -13.70 27.61
CA GLY A 166 -32.41 -14.91 28.43
C GLY A 166 -31.01 -15.24 28.96
N CYS A 167 -29.99 -15.11 28.10
CA CYS A 167 -28.59 -15.24 28.50
C CYS A 167 -28.19 -14.18 29.54
N ALA A 168 -28.60 -12.91 29.33
CA ALA A 168 -28.33 -11.83 30.28
C ALA A 168 -29.03 -12.05 31.64
N ALA A 169 -30.31 -12.45 31.63
CA ALA A 169 -31.06 -12.71 32.86
C ALA A 169 -30.45 -13.84 33.71
N THR A 170 -29.94 -14.90 33.06
CA THR A 170 -29.26 -16.01 33.76
C THR A 170 -27.95 -15.57 34.41
N PHE A 171 -27.22 -14.65 33.78
CA PHE A 171 -25.92 -14.16 34.27
C PHE A 171 -26.04 -13.02 35.31
N LEU A 172 -27.22 -12.43 35.47
CA LEU A 172 -27.45 -11.29 36.37
C LEU A 172 -27.12 -11.63 37.84
N GLY A 173 -27.46 -12.85 38.29
CA GLY A 173 -27.18 -13.31 39.64
C GLY A 173 -25.67 -13.32 39.95
N ASP A 174 -24.88 -13.95 39.08
CA ASP A 174 -23.42 -14.02 39.20
C ASP A 174 -22.81 -12.62 39.13
N THR A 175 -23.31 -11.78 38.22
CA THR A 175 -22.85 -10.39 38.08
C THR A 175 -23.05 -9.60 39.37
N ASN A 176 -24.22 -9.73 39.99
CA ASN A 176 -24.51 -9.10 41.27
C ASN A 176 -23.57 -9.61 42.37
N GLN A 177 -23.25 -10.92 42.39
CA GLN A 177 -22.31 -11.47 43.37
C GLN A 177 -20.90 -10.89 43.23
N VAL A 178 -20.40 -10.75 42.01
CA VAL A 178 -19.08 -10.14 41.76
C VAL A 178 -19.05 -8.69 42.24
N TRP A 179 -20.07 -7.87 41.92
CA TRP A 179 -20.11 -6.49 42.38
C TRP A 179 -20.31 -6.36 43.89
N MET A 180 -21.08 -7.27 44.52
CA MET A 180 -21.15 -7.35 45.97
C MET A 180 -19.78 -7.65 46.59
N ALA A 181 -18.99 -8.55 45.99
CA ALA A 181 -17.63 -8.85 46.45
C ALA A 181 -16.71 -7.63 46.38
N VAL A 182 -16.77 -6.87 45.26
CA VAL A 182 -16.03 -5.62 45.10
C VAL A 182 -16.44 -4.59 46.15
N GLY A 183 -17.73 -4.37 46.36
CA GLY A 183 -18.20 -3.40 47.35
C GLY A 183 -17.86 -3.78 48.79
N LYS A 184 -17.89 -5.09 49.13
CA LYS A 184 -17.39 -5.58 50.43
C LYS A 184 -15.89 -5.35 50.61
N ALA A 185 -15.11 -5.44 49.55
CA ALA A 185 -13.66 -5.21 49.60
C ALA A 185 -13.29 -3.77 49.97
N PHE A 186 -14.23 -2.82 49.95
CA PHE A 186 -13.98 -1.47 50.47
C PHE A 186 -13.56 -1.49 51.94
N SER A 187 -14.02 -2.45 52.75
CA SER A 187 -13.58 -2.57 54.15
C SER A 187 -12.11 -2.97 54.30
N LEU A 188 -11.46 -3.46 53.23
CA LEU A 188 -10.05 -3.83 53.22
C LEU A 188 -9.12 -2.65 52.91
N ILE A 189 -9.68 -1.51 52.51
CA ILE A 189 -8.90 -0.34 52.08
C ILE A 189 -8.54 0.52 53.29
N PRO A 190 -7.24 0.68 53.62
CA PRO A 190 -6.82 1.59 54.68
C PRO A 190 -7.01 3.05 54.22
N ASN A 191 -7.51 3.91 55.12
CA ASN A 191 -7.72 5.34 54.86
C ASN A 191 -8.52 5.60 53.57
N PHE A 192 -9.65 4.92 53.41
CA PHE A 192 -10.51 5.10 52.24
C PHE A 192 -11.08 6.52 52.18
N ASP A 193 -11.11 7.12 50.99
CA ASP A 193 -11.56 8.51 50.80
C ASP A 193 -13.01 8.71 51.27
N GLN A 194 -13.84 7.67 51.18
CA GLN A 194 -15.25 7.68 51.56
C GLN A 194 -15.55 6.64 52.66
N PRO A 195 -15.14 6.88 53.92
CA PRO A 195 -15.20 5.88 55.00
C PRO A 195 -16.63 5.43 55.34
N LEU A 196 -17.65 6.22 54.99
CA LEU A 196 -19.07 5.82 55.15
C LEU A 196 -19.43 4.55 54.38
N PHE A 197 -18.73 4.23 53.28
CA PHE A 197 -18.91 2.98 52.55
C PHE A 197 -18.27 1.78 53.25
N GLN A 198 -17.50 1.98 54.32
CA GLN A 198 -16.94 0.94 55.17
C GLN A 198 -17.76 0.74 56.45
N ASP A 199 -18.72 1.63 56.72
CA ASP A 199 -19.51 1.62 57.95
C ASP A 199 -20.53 0.45 57.94
N PRO A 200 -20.45 -0.48 58.91
CA PRO A 200 -21.39 -1.60 59.02
C PRO A 200 -22.85 -1.18 59.16
N THR A 201 -23.13 0.02 59.66
CA THR A 201 -24.49 0.52 59.90
C THR A 201 -25.15 1.12 58.66
N LYS A 202 -24.39 1.35 57.59
CA LYS A 202 -24.90 1.93 56.34
C LYS A 202 -25.24 0.83 55.35
N LEU A 203 -26.39 0.98 54.69
CA LEU A 203 -26.77 0.14 53.56
C LEU A 203 -26.16 0.75 52.29
N VAL A 204 -25.16 0.08 51.73
CA VAL A 204 -24.58 0.46 50.44
C VAL A 204 -25.41 -0.18 49.34
N LYS A 205 -25.82 0.59 48.34
CA LYS A 205 -26.55 0.11 47.16
C LYS A 205 -25.66 0.21 45.94
N PHE A 206 -25.94 -0.58 44.91
CA PHE A 206 -25.25 -0.47 43.64
C PHE A 206 -26.18 -0.61 42.44
N LYS A 207 -25.80 0.04 41.34
CA LYS A 207 -26.34 -0.14 40.00
C LYS A 207 -25.19 -0.45 39.06
N HIS A 208 -25.36 -1.37 38.14
CA HIS A 208 -24.32 -1.73 37.17
C HIS A 208 -24.90 -1.99 35.78
N ILE A 209 -24.01 -1.95 34.80
CA ILE A 209 -24.30 -2.20 33.40
C ILE A 209 -23.16 -2.98 32.75
N ASN A 210 -23.52 -3.85 31.80
CA ASN A 210 -22.60 -4.67 31.02
C ASN A 210 -23.14 -4.86 29.59
N ASN A 211 -22.27 -4.84 28.59
CA ASN A 211 -22.59 -4.92 27.16
C ASN A 211 -22.55 -6.36 26.56
N LEU A 212 -22.06 -7.35 27.31
CA LEU A 212 -22.05 -8.79 27.00
C LEU A 212 -21.61 -9.17 25.57
N SER A 213 -20.60 -8.47 25.04
CA SER A 213 -20.02 -8.71 23.72
C SER A 213 -18.80 -9.64 23.72
N GLY A 214 -18.35 -10.10 24.89
CA GLY A 214 -17.16 -10.97 25.04
C GLY A 214 -15.86 -10.22 25.29
N TRP A 215 -15.85 -8.90 25.09
CA TRP A 215 -14.82 -8.00 25.61
C TRP A 215 -15.51 -6.80 26.27
N ASN A 216 -16.08 -7.08 27.43
CA ASN A 216 -17.08 -6.24 28.03
C ASN A 216 -16.50 -4.94 28.64
N LYS A 217 -17.39 -3.98 28.88
CA LYS A 217 -17.12 -2.73 29.59
C LYS A 217 -18.02 -2.70 30.82
N ALA A 218 -17.80 -3.64 31.73
CA ALA A 218 -18.57 -3.75 32.96
C ALA A 218 -18.26 -2.58 33.90
N VAL A 219 -19.28 -1.80 34.26
CA VAL A 219 -19.16 -0.65 35.16
C VAL A 219 -20.27 -0.66 36.20
N VAL A 220 -19.99 -0.08 37.37
CA VAL A 220 -20.90 -0.02 38.52
C VAL A 220 -20.79 1.33 39.21
N GLN A 221 -21.89 1.79 39.81
CA GLN A 221 -21.91 2.86 40.80
C GLN A 221 -22.44 2.31 42.13
N PHE A 222 -21.62 2.40 43.17
CA PHE A 222 -22.02 2.19 44.56
C PHE A 222 -22.42 3.53 45.19
N TYR A 223 -23.52 3.56 45.94
CA TYR A 223 -24.05 4.76 46.57
C TYR A 223 -24.74 4.44 47.89
N ILE A 224 -24.94 5.46 48.73
CA ILE A 224 -25.73 5.40 49.96
C ILE A 224 -26.84 6.44 49.82
N ASP A 225 -28.08 6.07 50.13
CA ASP A 225 -29.21 7.00 50.02
C ASP A 225 -28.98 8.25 50.88
N GLY A 226 -29.10 9.42 50.26
CA GLY A 226 -28.89 10.71 50.93
C GLY A 226 -27.42 11.14 51.09
N HIS A 227 -26.46 10.32 50.65
CA HIS A 227 -25.04 10.70 50.58
C HIS A 227 -24.73 11.37 49.24
N ASP A 228 -23.88 12.41 49.26
CA ASP A 228 -23.56 13.23 48.08
C ASP A 228 -22.47 12.61 47.18
N MET A 229 -21.78 11.59 47.68
CA MET A 229 -20.72 10.88 46.97
C MET A 229 -21.11 9.44 46.65
N ALA A 230 -20.52 8.92 45.58
CA ALA A 230 -20.63 7.57 45.07
C ALA A 230 -19.24 7.02 44.73
N ILE A 231 -19.12 5.71 44.63
CA ILE A 231 -17.92 5.04 44.12
C ILE A 231 -18.25 4.42 42.78
N THR A 232 -17.58 4.83 41.72
CA THR A 232 -17.73 4.20 40.40
C THR A 232 -16.57 3.27 40.14
N CYS A 233 -16.85 2.06 39.66
CA CYS A 233 -15.82 1.10 39.29
C CYS A 233 -15.95 0.63 37.84
N MET A 234 -14.82 0.33 37.21
CA MET A 234 -14.76 -0.31 35.88
C MET A 234 -13.82 -1.51 35.93
N VAL A 235 -14.22 -2.61 35.30
CA VAL A 235 -13.38 -3.82 35.19
C VAL A 235 -12.45 -3.71 33.98
N ARG A 236 -11.17 -4.01 34.19
CA ARG A 236 -10.15 -4.05 33.14
C ARG A 236 -9.22 -5.23 33.32
N ARG A 237 -8.77 -5.79 32.20
CA ARG A 237 -7.69 -6.79 32.19
C ARG A 237 -6.36 -6.08 32.36
N THR A 238 -5.56 -6.56 33.29
CA THR A 238 -4.33 -5.90 33.69
C THR A 238 -3.24 -6.94 33.97
N SER A 239 -1.99 -6.61 33.64
CA SER A 239 -0.81 -7.34 34.12
C SER A 239 -0.25 -6.66 35.35
N PHE A 240 0.04 -7.41 36.41
CA PHE A 240 0.59 -6.87 37.65
C PHE A 240 1.54 -7.82 38.37
N TYR A 241 2.49 -7.25 39.11
CA TYR A 241 3.51 -7.96 39.89
C TYR A 241 3.98 -7.09 41.06
N LEU A 242 4.59 -7.73 42.06
CA LEU A 242 5.18 -7.01 43.19
C LEU A 242 6.32 -6.12 42.72
N SER A 243 6.41 -4.89 43.25
CA SER A 243 7.42 -3.92 42.81
C SER A 243 8.86 -4.32 43.13
N GLN A 244 9.03 -5.35 43.97
CA GLN A 244 10.32 -5.93 44.36
C GLN A 244 10.69 -7.17 43.51
N GLU A 245 9.77 -7.64 42.67
CA GLU A 245 9.96 -8.82 41.82
C GLU A 245 10.25 -8.44 40.36
N ALA A 246 10.73 -9.43 39.59
CA ALA A 246 10.95 -9.27 38.16
C ALA A 246 9.64 -9.33 37.38
N GLU A 247 9.57 -8.60 36.27
CA GLU A 247 8.40 -8.56 35.38
C GLU A 247 7.95 -9.95 34.89
N SER A 248 8.85 -10.94 34.83
CA SER A 248 8.52 -12.31 34.46
C SER A 248 7.59 -13.03 35.45
N THR A 249 7.41 -12.50 36.68
CA THR A 249 6.44 -13.02 37.66
C THR A 249 5.06 -12.39 37.50
N ALA A 250 4.86 -11.52 36.49
CA ALA A 250 3.61 -10.83 36.28
C ALA A 250 2.43 -11.78 36.08
N THR A 251 1.41 -11.56 36.90
CA THR A 251 0.11 -12.20 36.77
C THR A 251 -0.76 -11.36 35.85
N VAL A 252 -1.56 -12.02 35.02
CA VAL A 252 -2.58 -11.36 34.18
C VAL A 252 -3.94 -11.77 34.70
N ASP A 253 -4.70 -10.81 35.22
CA ASP A 253 -6.07 -11.03 35.72
C ASP A 253 -6.94 -9.78 35.47
N SER A 254 -8.22 -9.86 35.83
CA SER A 254 -9.17 -8.75 35.77
C SER A 254 -9.22 -8.02 37.12
N LEU A 255 -9.03 -6.71 37.09
CA LEU A 255 -9.10 -5.83 38.26
C LEU A 255 -10.25 -4.84 38.10
N ALA A 256 -10.94 -4.55 39.21
CA ALA A 256 -11.91 -3.47 39.32
C ALA A 256 -11.17 -2.22 39.78
N TYR A 257 -11.28 -1.15 39.01
CA TYR A 257 -10.70 0.15 39.32
C TYR A 257 -11.80 1.08 39.82
N CYS A 258 -11.78 1.38 41.12
CA CYS A 258 -12.81 2.13 41.82
C CYS A 258 -12.33 3.53 42.19
N SER A 259 -13.12 4.55 41.91
CA SER A 259 -12.82 5.95 42.23
C SER A 259 -14.05 6.64 42.83
N GLU A 260 -13.82 7.60 43.72
CA GLU A 260 -14.91 8.46 44.18
C GLU A 260 -15.40 9.42 43.09
N ARG A 261 -16.70 9.69 43.11
CA ARG A 261 -17.38 10.61 42.22
C ARG A 261 -18.58 11.22 42.96
N LYS A 262 -19.03 12.40 42.55
CA LYS A 262 -20.34 12.91 42.98
C LYS A 262 -21.44 11.92 42.60
N TYR A 263 -22.38 11.69 43.51
CA TYR A 263 -23.53 10.85 43.25
C TYR A 263 -24.35 11.42 42.10
N ASP A 264 -24.73 10.53 41.17
CA ASP A 264 -25.61 10.85 40.06
C ASP A 264 -26.81 9.89 40.08
N PRO A 265 -28.03 10.37 40.40
CA PRO A 265 -29.21 9.50 40.42
C PRO A 265 -29.61 8.98 39.04
N LYS A 266 -29.15 9.63 37.97
CA LYS A 266 -29.37 9.25 36.56
C LYS A 266 -28.18 8.47 35.97
N TRP A 267 -27.25 8.04 36.82
CA TRP A 267 -26.08 7.26 36.40
C TRP A 267 -26.48 6.01 35.60
N MET A 268 -25.74 5.77 34.52
CA MET A 268 -25.90 4.59 33.68
C MET A 268 -24.59 3.83 33.52
N CYS A 269 -23.57 4.48 32.95
CA CYS A 269 -22.26 3.85 32.69
C CYS A 269 -21.07 4.77 32.96
N GLU A 270 -21.33 5.97 33.45
CA GLU A 270 -20.36 7.05 33.48
C GLU A 270 -19.32 6.84 34.59
N ASN A 271 -18.03 6.96 34.28
CA ASN A 271 -16.96 6.84 35.27
C ASN A 271 -15.93 7.99 35.15
N GLU A 272 -16.38 9.14 34.66
CA GLU A 272 -15.59 10.36 34.54
C GLU A 272 -15.28 10.92 35.93
N VAL A 273 -13.99 10.92 36.27
CA VAL A 273 -13.45 11.37 37.55
C VAL A 273 -12.20 12.22 37.31
N GLY A 274 -11.90 13.13 38.24
CA GLY A 274 -10.72 13.99 38.15
C GLY A 274 -9.41 13.19 38.14
N LEU A 275 -8.39 13.73 37.47
CA LEU A 275 -7.08 13.07 37.33
C LEU A 275 -6.34 12.88 38.66
N ASP A 276 -6.62 13.71 39.65
CA ASP A 276 -6.00 13.66 40.99
C ASP A 276 -6.78 12.79 42.00
N VAL A 277 -7.87 12.16 41.57
CA VAL A 277 -8.69 11.28 42.43
C VAL A 277 -7.95 9.97 42.67
N ASN A 278 -8.02 9.44 43.89
CA ASN A 278 -7.47 8.12 44.18
C ASN A 278 -8.30 7.04 43.47
N THR A 279 -7.61 6.10 42.84
CA THR A 279 -8.23 4.95 42.20
C THR A 279 -7.69 3.68 42.83
N TYR A 280 -8.60 2.90 43.38
CA TYR A 280 -8.33 1.68 44.13
C TYR A 280 -8.49 0.48 43.20
N ALA A 281 -7.49 -0.39 43.16
CA ALA A 281 -7.49 -1.62 42.39
C ALA A 281 -7.89 -2.80 43.29
N ILE A 282 -8.92 -3.52 42.88
CA ILE A 282 -9.47 -4.67 43.62
C ILE A 282 -9.53 -5.87 42.68
N GLN A 283 -9.00 -7.01 43.13
CA GLN A 283 -9.13 -8.29 42.44
C GLN A 283 -10.28 -9.08 43.06
N VAL A 284 -11.07 -9.79 42.26
CA VAL A 284 -11.99 -10.83 42.75
C VAL A 284 -11.72 -12.09 41.95
N ASN A 285 -11.21 -13.12 42.63
CA ASN A 285 -10.86 -14.39 42.02
C ASN A 285 -11.42 -15.52 42.88
N LYS A 286 -12.23 -16.39 42.29
CA LYS A 286 -12.89 -17.52 42.99
C LYS A 286 -13.67 -17.07 44.23
N GLY A 287 -14.42 -15.98 44.10
CA GLY A 287 -15.22 -15.38 45.16
C GLY A 287 -14.42 -14.64 46.25
N VAL A 288 -13.09 -14.63 46.19
CA VAL A 288 -12.24 -13.93 47.16
C VAL A 288 -11.84 -12.57 46.61
N ALA A 289 -12.19 -11.51 47.35
CA ALA A 289 -11.81 -10.15 47.00
C ALA A 289 -10.52 -9.73 47.72
N THR A 290 -9.55 -9.21 46.97
CA THR A 290 -8.24 -8.78 47.46
C THR A 290 -8.00 -7.34 47.05
N TYR A 291 -7.59 -6.50 48.00
CA TYR A 291 -7.17 -5.14 47.73
C TYR A 291 -5.71 -5.10 47.25
N ILE A 292 -5.51 -4.69 46.00
CA ILE A 292 -4.21 -4.68 45.32
C ILE A 292 -3.42 -3.41 45.66
N GLY A 293 -4.10 -2.26 45.74
CA GLY A 293 -3.50 -0.97 46.11
C GLY A 293 -4.21 0.24 45.51
N VAL A 294 -3.64 1.42 45.73
CA VAL A 294 -4.14 2.72 45.26
C VAL A 294 -3.08 3.48 44.47
N CYS A 295 -3.53 4.20 43.43
CA CYS A 295 -2.76 5.21 42.73
C CYS A 295 -3.66 6.40 42.35
N LYS A 296 -3.07 7.50 41.88
CA LYS A 296 -3.85 8.59 41.26
C LYS A 296 -4.40 8.18 39.91
N ARG A 297 -5.57 8.69 39.53
CA ARG A 297 -6.21 8.40 38.24
C ARG A 297 -5.30 8.70 37.04
N SER A 298 -4.52 9.78 37.12
CA SER A 298 -3.50 10.18 36.12
C SER A 298 -2.41 9.14 35.86
N GLN A 299 -2.24 8.14 36.73
CA GLN A 299 -1.24 7.08 36.54
C GLN A 299 -1.75 5.96 35.61
N ILE A 300 -3.07 5.85 35.42
CA ILE A 300 -3.72 4.71 34.75
C ILE A 300 -4.71 5.12 33.65
N TYR A 301 -5.01 6.41 33.50
CA TYR A 301 -5.90 6.99 32.49
C TYR A 301 -5.18 8.07 31.69
N LEU A 302 -5.32 8.07 30.35
CA LEU A 302 -4.59 8.92 29.40
C LEU A 302 -3.08 8.89 29.63
N HIS A 303 -2.56 7.68 29.77
CA HIS A 303 -1.15 7.42 30.02
C HIS A 303 -0.74 6.10 29.35
N ALA A 304 -0.95 6.04 28.03
CA ALA A 304 -0.79 4.82 27.25
C ALA A 304 0.62 4.23 27.37
N GLY A 305 0.71 2.91 27.58
CA GLY A 305 1.97 2.20 27.77
C GLY A 305 2.69 2.44 29.10
N HIS A 306 2.14 3.26 30.00
CA HIS A 306 2.71 3.52 31.32
C HIS A 306 2.54 2.32 32.27
N THR A 307 3.53 2.11 33.13
CA THR A 307 3.45 1.16 34.25
C THR A 307 3.18 1.94 35.53
N ALA A 308 1.96 1.88 36.03
CA ALA A 308 1.55 2.53 37.26
C ALA A 308 2.07 1.77 38.47
N GLN A 309 2.49 2.49 39.51
CA GLN A 309 2.75 1.89 40.82
C GLN A 309 1.53 2.09 41.72
N VAL A 310 0.98 0.99 42.23
CA VAL A 310 -0.04 1.02 43.28
C VAL A 310 0.59 0.68 44.63
N THR A 311 0.09 1.33 45.68
CA THR A 311 0.63 1.22 47.03
C THR A 311 -0.48 0.91 48.05
N GLY A 312 -0.10 0.53 49.27
CA GLY A 312 -1.04 0.29 50.36
C GLY A 312 -1.81 -1.04 50.32
N GLY A 313 -1.59 -1.87 49.30
CA GLY A 313 -2.14 -3.23 49.24
C GLY A 313 -1.55 -4.17 50.29
N LEU A 314 -2.28 -5.23 50.64
CA LEU A 314 -1.89 -6.19 51.69
C LEU A 314 -0.57 -6.91 51.40
N SER A 315 -0.26 -7.12 50.12
CA SER A 315 0.97 -7.79 49.66
C SER A 315 2.14 -6.82 49.45
N GLY A 316 1.97 -5.52 49.71
CA GLY A 316 2.96 -4.48 49.42
C GLY A 316 2.66 -3.69 48.15
N SER A 317 3.65 -2.93 47.68
CA SER A 317 3.51 -2.14 46.45
C SER A 317 3.58 -3.03 45.21
N GLN A 318 2.77 -2.73 44.21
CA GLN A 318 2.70 -3.50 42.97
C GLN A 318 2.83 -2.59 41.76
N PHE A 319 3.42 -3.09 40.69
CA PHE A 319 3.35 -2.48 39.38
C PHE A 319 2.14 -3.01 38.62
N ILE A 320 1.43 -2.12 37.96
CA ILE A 320 0.22 -2.35 37.18
C ILE A 320 0.47 -1.81 35.77
N ARG A 321 0.18 -2.64 34.77
CA ARG A 321 0.32 -2.25 33.36
C ARG A 321 -0.79 -2.82 32.51
N THR A 322 -1.02 -2.16 31.38
CA THR A 322 -1.95 -2.64 30.37
C THR A 322 -1.46 -3.95 29.75
N VAL A 323 -2.38 -4.84 29.41
CA VAL A 323 -2.07 -5.99 28.55
C VAL A 323 -2.29 -5.50 27.12
N PRO A 324 -1.26 -5.47 26.26
CA PRO A 324 -1.41 -5.02 24.88
C PRO A 324 -2.50 -5.81 24.17
N ALA A 325 -3.46 -5.10 23.57
CA ALA A 325 -4.37 -5.71 22.62
C ALA A 325 -3.63 -5.89 21.30
N VAL A 326 -3.75 -7.06 20.70
CA VAL A 326 -3.18 -7.39 19.39
C VAL A 326 -4.34 -7.71 18.47
N ASP A 327 -4.69 -6.76 17.62
CA ASP A 327 -5.68 -6.95 16.58
C ASP A 327 -5.00 -7.51 15.34
N GLU A 328 -5.47 -8.67 14.90
CA GLU A 328 -4.99 -9.39 13.75
C GLU A 328 -5.93 -9.15 12.57
N TYR A 329 -5.40 -8.80 11.40
CA TYR A 329 -6.16 -8.65 10.17
C TYR A 329 -5.67 -9.65 9.12
N MET A 330 -6.60 -10.31 8.44
CA MET A 330 -6.37 -11.29 7.38
C MET A 330 -5.37 -12.38 7.78
N GLY A 331 -5.66 -13.12 8.84
CA GLY A 331 -4.81 -14.26 9.27
C GLY A 331 -3.38 -13.87 9.68
N GLY A 332 -3.17 -12.61 10.06
CA GLY A 332 -1.90 -12.11 10.57
C GLY A 332 -1.00 -11.45 9.53
N ILE A 333 -1.51 -11.19 8.33
CA ILE A 333 -0.84 -10.31 7.35
C ILE A 333 -0.60 -8.94 7.96
N ILE A 334 -1.56 -8.41 8.74
CA ILE A 334 -1.37 -7.18 9.51
C ILE A 334 -1.67 -7.45 10.97
N GLN A 335 -0.84 -6.88 11.83
CA GLN A 335 -1.02 -6.88 13.27
C GLN A 335 -0.98 -5.45 13.75
N ALA A 336 -2.03 -5.01 14.43
CA ALA A 336 -2.03 -3.76 15.18
C ALA A 336 -1.94 -4.10 16.66
N SER A 337 -0.80 -3.82 17.27
CA SER A 337 -0.59 -3.95 18.70
C SER A 337 -0.72 -2.59 19.36
N ALA A 338 -1.55 -2.51 20.39
CA ALA A 338 -1.78 -1.28 21.12
C ALA A 338 -1.83 -1.55 22.63
N PRO A 339 -0.78 -1.16 23.39
CA PRO A 339 -0.91 -0.87 24.80
C PRO A 339 -1.80 0.36 24.99
N TRP A 340 -3.10 0.10 25.14
CA TRP A 340 -4.10 1.09 25.56
C TRP A 340 -3.90 1.47 27.03
N ASP A 341 -4.54 2.55 27.49
CA ASP A 341 -4.61 2.86 28.91
C ASP A 341 -5.11 1.66 29.72
N VAL A 342 -4.59 1.54 30.94
CA VAL A 342 -5.07 0.58 31.92
C VAL A 342 -6.57 0.77 32.11
N LEU A 343 -7.01 2.02 32.23
CA LEU A 343 -8.38 2.41 32.50
C LEU A 343 -8.86 3.51 31.56
N GLY A 344 -9.99 3.29 30.88
CA GLY A 344 -10.66 4.31 30.07
C GLY A 344 -11.77 5.04 30.84
N VAL A 345 -12.36 6.04 30.20
CA VAL A 345 -13.57 6.73 30.70
C VAL A 345 -14.74 6.47 29.75
N SER A 346 -15.91 6.16 30.28
CA SER A 346 -17.14 5.91 29.54
C SER A 346 -18.19 6.99 29.79
N GLN A 347 -19.00 7.26 28.78
CA GLN A 347 -20.19 8.11 28.84
C GLN A 347 -21.34 7.46 28.06
N CYS A 348 -22.56 7.48 28.62
CA CYS A 348 -23.78 6.91 28.03
C CYS A 348 -24.98 7.87 28.04
N TYR A 349 -24.76 9.18 28.25
CA TYR A 349 -25.84 10.16 28.32
C TYR A 349 -26.74 10.17 27.06
N THR A 350 -26.19 9.81 25.91
CA THR A 350 -26.89 9.76 24.61
C THR A 350 -27.18 8.34 24.12
N TYR A 351 -27.06 7.33 25.00
CA TYR A 351 -27.27 5.94 24.63
C TYR A 351 -28.70 5.68 24.13
N ASN A 352 -28.82 5.05 22.97
CA ASN A 352 -30.08 4.71 22.34
C ASN A 352 -30.32 3.20 22.37
N PHE A 353 -31.27 2.77 23.19
CA PHE A 353 -31.66 1.37 23.37
C PHE A 353 -32.20 0.69 22.10
N ASN A 354 -32.65 1.45 21.09
CA ASN A 354 -33.13 0.87 19.83
C ASN A 354 -31.99 0.55 18.87
N THR A 355 -30.93 1.36 18.87
CA THR A 355 -29.79 1.21 17.96
C THR A 355 -28.58 0.58 18.62
N ASN A 356 -28.56 0.46 19.96
CA ASN A 356 -27.43 0.02 20.77
C ASN A 356 -26.15 0.88 20.59
N LEU A 357 -26.32 2.17 20.27
CA LEU A 357 -25.23 3.14 20.05
C LEU A 357 -25.29 4.28 21.07
N GLY A 358 -24.20 5.03 21.25
CA GLY A 358 -24.11 6.16 22.17
C GLY A 358 -23.48 5.83 23.52
N TRP A 359 -22.94 4.62 23.69
CA TRP A 359 -22.02 4.30 24.78
C TRP A 359 -20.61 4.55 24.28
N LEU A 360 -20.09 5.73 24.59
CA LEU A 360 -18.78 6.16 24.13
C LEU A 360 -17.69 5.81 25.14
N LEU A 361 -16.50 5.47 24.64
CA LEU A 361 -15.30 5.28 25.46
C LEU A 361 -14.19 6.25 25.02
N GLN A 362 -13.62 6.94 25.99
CA GLN A 362 -12.41 7.72 25.87
C GLN A 362 -11.21 6.93 26.41
N ILE A 363 -10.22 6.72 25.54
CA ILE A 363 -9.01 5.96 25.84
C ILE A 363 -7.87 6.40 24.92
N GLN A 364 -6.64 6.25 25.40
CA GLN A 364 -5.43 6.51 24.64
C GLN A 364 -4.61 5.23 24.50
N GLY A 365 -3.93 5.05 23.37
CA GLY A 365 -3.11 3.88 23.08
C GLY A 365 -1.90 4.20 22.21
N VAL A 366 -0.78 3.53 22.44
CA VAL A 366 0.39 3.63 21.57
C VAL A 366 0.30 2.53 20.52
N VAL A 367 -0.14 2.88 19.30
CA VAL A 367 -0.42 1.86 18.26
C VAL A 367 0.84 1.57 17.46
N THR A 368 1.16 0.28 17.33
CA THR A 368 2.24 -0.24 16.49
C THR A 368 1.65 -1.21 15.48
N MET A 369 1.87 -0.96 14.19
CA MET A 369 1.50 -1.88 13.12
C MET A 369 2.69 -2.74 12.74
N THR A 370 2.48 -4.04 12.52
CA THR A 370 3.43 -4.90 11.81
C THR A 370 2.71 -5.47 10.59
N TRP A 371 3.26 -5.21 9.41
CA TRP A 371 2.76 -5.78 8.16
C TRP A 371 3.71 -6.87 7.69
N LYS A 372 3.23 -8.12 7.64
CA LYS A 372 4.01 -9.25 7.16
C LYS A 372 3.88 -9.35 5.65
N CYS A 373 5.00 -9.23 4.94
CA CYS A 373 5.00 -9.29 3.48
C CYS A 373 6.34 -9.78 2.94
N ASP A 374 6.32 -10.98 2.36
CA ASP A 374 7.49 -11.59 1.72
C ASP A 374 7.47 -11.46 0.19
N SER A 375 6.39 -10.90 -0.36
CA SER A 375 6.20 -10.73 -1.81
C SER A 375 6.81 -9.44 -2.37
N LEU A 376 7.41 -8.58 -1.54
CA LEU A 376 8.07 -7.36 -2.00
C LEU A 376 9.38 -7.69 -2.70
N MET A 377 9.34 -7.68 -4.04
CA MET A 377 10.51 -8.01 -4.86
C MET A 377 11.45 -6.83 -5.09
N VAL A 378 12.09 -6.31 -4.02
CA VAL A 378 13.00 -5.15 -4.10
C VAL A 378 14.05 -5.33 -5.20
N THR A 379 14.77 -6.46 -5.19
CA THR A 379 15.80 -6.75 -6.20
C THR A 379 15.23 -6.74 -7.61
N ASN A 380 14.06 -7.34 -7.84
CA ASN A 380 13.45 -7.37 -9.17
C ASN A 380 12.95 -5.99 -9.62
N SER A 381 12.46 -5.16 -8.69
CA SER A 381 12.07 -3.78 -8.99
C SER A 381 13.26 -2.94 -9.45
N ILE A 382 14.41 -3.09 -8.78
CA ILE A 382 15.67 -2.42 -9.16
C ILE A 382 16.18 -2.93 -10.51
N VAL A 383 16.12 -4.25 -10.74
CA VAL A 383 16.50 -4.84 -12.03
C VAL A 383 15.60 -4.33 -13.16
N LEU A 384 14.28 -4.28 -12.95
CA LEU A 384 13.33 -3.74 -13.93
C LEU A 384 13.61 -2.27 -14.23
N TRP A 385 13.91 -1.47 -13.21
CA TRP A 385 14.26 -0.06 -13.34
C TRP A 385 15.58 0.14 -14.11
N ALA A 386 16.63 -0.59 -13.76
CA ALA A 386 17.92 -0.56 -14.46
C ALA A 386 17.80 -1.00 -15.92
N MET A 387 17.03 -2.07 -16.19
CA MET A 387 16.72 -2.50 -17.55
C MET A 387 15.94 -1.42 -18.32
N SER A 388 14.96 -0.77 -17.69
CA SER A 388 14.19 0.30 -18.32
C SER A 388 15.06 1.51 -18.67
N ILE A 389 15.98 1.91 -17.77
CA ILE A 389 16.98 2.96 -18.04
C ILE A 389 17.85 2.58 -19.24
N TYR A 390 18.38 1.35 -19.25
CA TYR A 390 19.19 0.85 -20.35
C TYR A 390 18.44 0.89 -21.68
N LEU A 391 17.18 0.42 -21.71
CA LEU A 391 16.36 0.39 -22.92
C LEU A 391 15.94 1.78 -23.40
N VAL A 392 15.71 2.73 -22.48
CA VAL A 392 15.49 4.14 -22.81
C VAL A 392 16.77 4.76 -23.38
N ALA A 393 17.93 4.48 -22.80
CA ALA A 393 19.20 4.96 -23.34
C ALA A 393 19.44 4.43 -24.76
N LEU A 394 19.15 3.14 -24.99
CA LEU A 394 19.17 2.55 -26.32
C LEU A 394 18.19 3.25 -27.28
N GLN A 395 16.95 3.48 -26.84
CA GLN A 395 15.95 4.17 -27.64
C GLN A 395 16.40 5.60 -27.98
N LEU A 396 16.94 6.33 -27.02
CA LEU A 396 17.36 7.72 -27.17
C LEU A 396 18.57 7.87 -28.11
N ILE A 397 19.52 6.95 -28.02
CA ILE A 397 20.79 7.03 -28.75
C ILE A 397 20.65 6.48 -30.16
N PHE A 398 20.05 5.29 -30.31
CA PHE A 398 20.05 4.54 -31.57
C PHE A 398 18.71 4.60 -32.31
N LEU A 399 17.59 4.83 -31.63
CA LEU A 399 16.24 4.73 -32.20
C LEU A 399 15.39 5.98 -31.90
N ARG A 400 16.04 7.14 -31.80
CA ARG A 400 15.39 8.38 -31.31
C ARG A 400 14.15 8.75 -32.11
N ARG A 401 14.21 8.54 -33.42
CA ARG A 401 13.14 8.85 -34.38
C ARG A 401 12.24 7.66 -34.70
N SER A 402 12.53 6.49 -34.15
CA SER A 402 11.79 5.26 -34.45
C SER A 402 10.37 5.32 -33.89
N VAL A 403 9.43 4.81 -34.68
CA VAL A 403 8.06 4.56 -34.24
C VAL A 403 8.02 3.36 -33.29
N ILE A 404 8.94 2.40 -33.42
CA ILE A 404 8.98 1.17 -32.63
C ILE A 404 9.66 1.44 -31.27
N CYS A 405 9.04 0.93 -30.21
CA CYS A 405 9.58 1.01 -28.85
C CYS A 405 10.45 -0.22 -28.55
N SER A 406 11.68 0.00 -28.09
CA SER A 406 12.62 -1.06 -27.73
C SER A 406 12.16 -1.89 -26.53
N VAL A 407 11.42 -1.29 -25.59
CA VAL A 407 11.08 -1.90 -24.30
C VAL A 407 10.19 -3.15 -24.45
N PRO A 408 9.00 -3.10 -25.10
CA PRO A 408 8.17 -4.28 -25.33
C PRO A 408 8.90 -5.37 -26.11
N VAL A 409 9.64 -4.99 -27.16
CA VAL A 409 10.35 -5.94 -28.04
C VAL A 409 11.43 -6.68 -27.27
N TYR A 410 12.22 -5.98 -26.47
CA TYR A 410 13.25 -6.61 -25.65
C TYR A 410 12.64 -7.48 -24.55
N MET A 411 11.71 -6.93 -23.76
CA MET A 411 11.10 -7.64 -22.64
C MET A 411 10.31 -8.88 -23.08
N SER A 412 9.71 -8.87 -24.29
CA SER A 412 8.96 -10.02 -24.84
C SER A 412 9.82 -11.26 -25.07
N LYS A 413 11.15 -11.08 -25.16
CA LYS A 413 12.12 -12.17 -25.35
C LYS A 413 12.71 -12.67 -24.02
N THR A 414 12.23 -12.14 -22.89
CA THR A 414 12.74 -12.46 -21.55
C THR A 414 11.63 -13.00 -20.65
N VAL A 415 11.97 -13.95 -19.78
CA VAL A 415 11.03 -14.51 -18.79
C VAL A 415 10.83 -13.57 -17.59
N ILE A 416 11.75 -12.62 -17.40
CA ILE A 416 11.79 -11.72 -16.23
C ILE A 416 10.50 -10.92 -16.08
N GLY A 417 9.95 -10.38 -17.17
CA GLY A 417 8.70 -9.62 -17.13
C GLY A 417 7.51 -10.45 -16.62
N LEU A 418 7.36 -11.68 -17.14
CA LEU A 418 6.29 -12.59 -16.71
C LEU A 418 6.45 -13.03 -15.25
N ALA A 419 7.69 -13.26 -14.79
CA ALA A 419 7.96 -13.61 -13.41
C ALA A 419 7.60 -12.46 -12.44
N ILE A 420 7.94 -11.22 -12.79
CA ILE A 420 7.57 -10.03 -12.00
C ILE A 420 6.05 -9.87 -11.95
N LEU A 421 5.36 -10.04 -13.09
CA LEU A 421 3.90 -9.96 -13.15
C LEU A 421 3.23 -11.02 -12.28
N PHE A 422 3.71 -12.26 -12.34
CA PHE A 422 3.15 -13.37 -11.56
C PHE A 422 3.27 -13.09 -10.06
N VAL A 423 4.44 -12.68 -9.58
CA VAL A 423 4.60 -12.42 -8.14
C VAL A 423 3.88 -11.15 -7.70
N ALA A 424 3.76 -10.14 -8.55
CA ALA A 424 2.94 -8.96 -8.24
C ALA A 424 1.48 -9.35 -7.97
N PHE A 425 0.90 -10.25 -8.77
CA PHE A 425 -0.47 -10.74 -8.52
C PHE A 425 -0.56 -11.74 -7.38
N TYR A 426 0.43 -12.62 -7.21
CA TYR A 426 0.48 -13.56 -6.08
C TYR A 426 0.54 -12.82 -4.74
N GLY A 427 1.32 -11.74 -4.66
CA GLY A 427 1.44 -10.90 -3.48
C GLY A 427 0.32 -9.86 -3.30
N ASN A 428 -0.67 -9.82 -4.19
CA ASN A 428 -1.67 -8.75 -4.20
C ASN A 428 -2.58 -8.78 -2.98
N GLU A 429 -2.84 -9.96 -2.41
CA GLU A 429 -3.58 -10.11 -1.15
C GLU A 429 -2.93 -9.30 -0.02
N ASN A 430 -1.60 -9.40 0.13
CA ASN A 430 -0.84 -8.67 1.15
C ASN A 430 -0.91 -7.15 0.95
N LEU A 431 -0.88 -6.70 -0.31
CA LEU A 431 -0.97 -5.28 -0.66
C LEU A 431 -2.39 -4.74 -0.43
N GLN A 432 -3.43 -5.48 -0.84
CA GLN A 432 -4.82 -5.09 -0.60
C GLN A 432 -5.14 -5.03 0.90
N ALA A 433 -4.64 -5.97 1.69
CA ALA A 433 -4.79 -5.92 3.15
C ALA A 433 -4.17 -4.65 3.73
N LEU A 434 -2.94 -4.30 3.33
CA LEU A 434 -2.25 -3.09 3.79
C LEU A 434 -3.01 -1.82 3.40
N THR A 435 -3.38 -1.72 2.13
CA THR A 435 -4.13 -0.56 1.62
C THR A 435 -5.46 -0.40 2.34
N THR A 436 -6.20 -1.48 2.54
CA THR A 436 -7.50 -1.47 3.25
C THR A 436 -7.31 -1.03 4.70
N PHE A 437 -6.34 -1.60 5.41
CA PHE A 437 -6.05 -1.25 6.80
C PHE A 437 -5.71 0.22 6.99
N LEU A 438 -4.81 0.76 6.16
CA LEU A 438 -4.35 2.15 6.25
C LEU A 438 -5.43 3.17 5.84
N ILE A 439 -6.38 2.78 4.97
CA ILE A 439 -7.53 3.63 4.62
C ILE A 439 -8.57 3.63 5.74
N GLN A 440 -8.83 2.48 6.36
CA GLN A 440 -9.83 2.36 7.42
C GLN A 440 -9.33 2.90 8.78
N ASN A 441 -8.02 2.93 9.01
CA ASN A 441 -7.40 3.36 10.28
C ASN A 441 -6.41 4.52 10.06
N PRO A 442 -6.87 5.71 9.62
CA PRO A 442 -5.98 6.84 9.44
C PRO A 442 -5.45 7.35 10.79
N VAL A 443 -4.12 7.47 10.93
CA VAL A 443 -3.50 8.02 12.14
C VAL A 443 -2.85 9.38 11.87
N GLY A 444 -3.15 10.36 12.73
CA GLY A 444 -2.53 11.69 12.69
C GLY A 444 -1.01 11.60 12.93
N GLY A 445 -0.22 12.17 12.01
CA GLY A 445 1.25 12.14 12.09
C GLY A 445 1.93 11.01 11.32
N PHE A 446 1.18 10.02 10.83
CA PHE A 446 1.67 9.01 9.89
C PHE A 446 1.09 9.25 8.50
N PRO A 447 1.88 9.23 7.41
CA PRO A 447 1.37 9.47 6.05
C PRO A 447 0.62 8.22 5.51
N SER A 448 -0.47 7.86 6.17
CA SER A 448 -1.27 6.65 5.92
C SER A 448 -1.70 6.53 4.46
N MET A 449 -2.18 7.64 3.87
CA MET A 449 -2.62 7.66 2.47
C MET A 449 -1.48 7.43 1.47
N PHE A 450 -0.28 7.94 1.75
CA PHE A 450 0.88 7.73 0.88
C PHE A 450 1.23 6.24 0.80
N TYR A 451 1.36 5.58 1.96
CA TYR A 451 1.64 4.15 2.01
C TYR A 451 0.48 3.30 1.46
N ALA A 452 -0.77 3.71 1.70
CA ALA A 452 -1.94 3.02 1.17
C ALA A 452 -1.96 2.99 -0.37
N LEU A 453 -1.51 4.07 -1.03
CA LEU A 453 -1.48 4.17 -2.49
C LEU A 453 -0.24 3.56 -3.14
N CYS A 454 0.84 3.32 -2.39
CA CYS A 454 2.07 2.72 -2.93
C CYS A 454 1.84 1.32 -3.52
N GLY A 455 1.07 0.46 -2.86
CA GLY A 455 0.74 -0.88 -3.36
C GLY A 455 -0.02 -0.83 -4.70
N PRO A 456 -1.18 -0.14 -4.76
CA PRO A 456 -1.92 0.08 -6.00
C PRO A 456 -1.07 0.67 -7.13
N ALA A 457 -0.26 1.69 -6.83
CA ALA A 457 0.62 2.33 -7.82
C ALA A 457 1.69 1.37 -8.36
N GLN A 458 2.25 0.51 -7.49
CA GLN A 458 3.23 -0.51 -7.86
C GLN A 458 2.60 -1.54 -8.81
N VAL A 459 1.46 -2.14 -8.44
CA VAL A 459 0.77 -3.18 -9.24
C VAL A 459 0.33 -2.60 -10.58
N ALA A 460 -0.32 -1.44 -10.59
CA ALA A 460 -0.76 -0.77 -11.82
C ALA A 460 0.42 -0.46 -12.76
N SER A 461 1.56 -0.03 -12.22
CA SER A 461 2.76 0.28 -13.01
C SER A 461 3.40 -0.97 -13.62
N ILE A 462 3.46 -2.09 -12.87
CA ILE A 462 3.89 -3.38 -13.42
C ILE A 462 2.97 -3.80 -14.58
N VAL A 463 1.66 -3.74 -14.36
CA VAL A 463 0.65 -4.06 -15.38
C VAL A 463 0.78 -3.16 -16.62
N GLY A 464 0.99 -1.86 -16.43
CA GLY A 464 1.17 -0.90 -17.51
C GLY A 464 2.38 -1.24 -18.39
N ILE A 465 3.53 -1.59 -17.80
CA ILE A 465 4.72 -2.02 -18.55
C ILE A 465 4.46 -3.34 -19.27
N MET A 466 3.87 -4.31 -18.55
CA MET A 466 3.65 -5.66 -19.08
C MET A 466 2.59 -5.72 -20.17
N THR A 467 1.66 -4.76 -20.24
CA THR A 467 0.65 -4.67 -21.29
C THR A 467 1.29 -4.69 -22.68
N GLY A 468 2.28 -3.81 -22.92
CA GLY A 468 2.98 -3.80 -24.20
C GLY A 468 3.81 -5.06 -24.45
N THR A 469 4.46 -5.59 -23.42
CA THR A 469 5.24 -6.82 -23.50
C THR A 469 4.36 -8.01 -23.91
N LEU A 470 3.19 -8.18 -23.30
CA LEU A 470 2.25 -9.27 -23.60
C LEU A 470 1.67 -9.16 -25.01
N ILE A 471 1.31 -7.94 -25.45
CA ILE A 471 0.90 -7.68 -26.83
C ILE A 471 2.03 -8.10 -27.79
N GLN A 472 3.27 -7.72 -27.51
CA GLN A 472 4.41 -8.06 -28.35
C GLN A 472 4.74 -9.57 -28.35
N ILE A 473 4.55 -10.27 -27.23
CA ILE A 473 4.64 -11.74 -27.16
C ILE A 473 3.61 -12.39 -28.09
N TRP A 474 2.36 -11.89 -28.09
CA TRP A 474 1.30 -12.45 -28.92
C TRP A 474 1.58 -12.36 -30.42
N PHE A 475 2.14 -11.23 -30.87
CA PHE A 475 2.41 -11.02 -32.30
C PHE A 475 3.75 -11.61 -32.76
N ASN A 476 4.62 -12.09 -31.87
CA ASN A 476 5.90 -12.71 -32.22
C ASN A 476 5.67 -13.88 -33.21
N PRO A 477 6.35 -13.95 -34.38
CA PRO A 477 7.58 -13.24 -34.78
C PRO A 477 7.44 -11.83 -35.40
N LEU A 478 6.24 -11.25 -35.44
CA LEU A 478 6.01 -9.90 -35.97
C LEU A 478 6.32 -8.80 -34.94
N VAL A 479 6.83 -7.66 -35.41
CA VAL A 479 6.96 -6.45 -34.58
C VAL A 479 5.64 -5.68 -34.57
N VAL A 480 5.24 -5.24 -33.38
CA VAL A 480 4.10 -4.36 -33.20
C VAL A 480 4.53 -2.93 -33.50
N THR A 481 4.02 -2.35 -34.59
CA THR A 481 4.42 -1.02 -35.07
C THR A 481 3.42 0.07 -34.70
N GLN A 482 2.21 -0.29 -34.26
CA GLN A 482 1.20 0.64 -33.76
C GLN A 482 1.49 1.06 -32.30
N THR A 483 2.66 1.65 -32.05
CA THR A 483 3.14 2.02 -30.71
C THR A 483 2.19 2.94 -29.96
N TRP A 484 1.44 3.81 -30.66
CA TRP A 484 0.41 4.65 -30.04
C TRP A 484 -0.76 3.83 -29.45
N LEU A 485 -1.17 2.72 -30.09
CA LEU A 485 -2.20 1.82 -29.55
C LEU A 485 -1.65 1.10 -28.31
N VAL A 486 -0.41 0.61 -28.38
CA VAL A 486 0.25 -0.01 -27.23
C VAL A 486 0.30 0.96 -26.06
N MET A 487 0.72 2.21 -26.30
CA MET A 487 0.74 3.26 -25.29
C MET A 487 -0.65 3.53 -24.70
N LEU A 488 -1.67 3.67 -25.54
CA LEU A 488 -3.05 3.91 -25.11
C LEU A 488 -3.54 2.79 -24.19
N PHE A 489 -3.39 1.52 -24.61
CA PHE A 489 -3.82 0.38 -23.80
C PHE A 489 -3.00 0.20 -22.52
N SER A 490 -1.70 0.48 -22.54
CA SER A 490 -0.86 0.50 -21.33
C SER A 490 -1.35 1.55 -20.32
N CYS A 491 -1.72 2.76 -20.78
CA CYS A 491 -2.31 3.79 -19.93
C CYS A 491 -3.70 3.40 -19.40
N ILE A 492 -4.58 2.86 -20.26
CA ILE A 492 -5.92 2.41 -19.83
C ILE A 492 -5.79 1.33 -18.75
N ASN A 493 -4.92 0.34 -18.98
CA ASN A 493 -4.73 -0.76 -18.04
C ASN A 493 -4.16 -0.27 -16.70
N TRP A 494 -3.19 0.65 -16.76
CA TRP A 494 -2.67 1.32 -15.56
C TRP A 494 -3.78 2.04 -14.78
N ILE A 495 -4.59 2.87 -15.44
CA ILE A 495 -5.66 3.64 -14.80
C ILE A 495 -6.69 2.70 -14.15
N VAL A 496 -7.15 1.69 -14.89
CA VAL A 496 -8.17 0.75 -14.41
C VAL A 496 -7.67 -0.01 -13.18
N VAL A 497 -6.47 -0.59 -13.23
CA VAL A 497 -5.91 -1.33 -12.09
C VAL A 497 -5.67 -0.40 -10.90
N PHE A 498 -5.12 0.80 -11.12
CA PHE A 498 -4.89 1.76 -10.04
C PHE A 498 -6.19 2.18 -9.35
N VAL A 499 -7.25 2.45 -10.13
CA VAL A 499 -8.56 2.83 -9.59
C VAL A 499 -9.19 1.67 -8.81
N LEU A 500 -9.12 0.45 -9.34
CA LEU A 500 -9.66 -0.73 -8.66
C LEU A 500 -8.95 -0.99 -7.33
N GLU A 501 -7.63 -1.08 -7.35
CA GLU A 501 -6.81 -1.40 -6.18
C GLU A 501 -6.78 -0.28 -5.13
N GLY A 502 -6.77 0.99 -5.57
CA GLY A 502 -6.65 2.15 -4.67
C GLY A 502 -7.97 2.71 -4.15
N PHE A 503 -9.06 2.57 -4.92
CA PHE A 503 -10.30 3.31 -4.65
C PHE A 503 -11.58 2.47 -4.68
N VAL A 504 -11.58 1.27 -5.26
CA VAL A 504 -12.76 0.41 -5.28
C VAL A 504 -12.66 -0.68 -4.23
N PHE A 505 -11.64 -1.53 -4.31
CA PHE A 505 -11.51 -2.69 -3.42
C PHE A 505 -11.36 -2.33 -1.94
N PRO A 506 -10.57 -1.32 -1.53
CA PRO A 506 -10.44 -0.98 -0.12
C PRO A 506 -11.76 -0.52 0.52
N TYR A 507 -12.62 0.16 -0.26
CA TYR A 507 -13.90 0.67 0.20
C TYR A 507 -15.04 -0.35 0.10
N MET A 508 -14.85 -1.43 -0.65
CA MET A 508 -15.78 -2.58 -0.67
C MET A 508 -15.60 -3.51 0.54
N ASN A 509 -14.48 -3.42 1.25
CA ASN A 509 -14.15 -4.30 2.36
C ASN A 509 -14.80 -3.84 3.67
N LEU A 510 -15.43 -4.78 4.38
CA LEU A 510 -15.89 -4.62 5.76
C LEU A 510 -15.05 -5.51 6.69
N ASN A 511 -14.86 -5.04 7.92
CA ASN A 511 -14.23 -5.83 8.98
C ASN A 511 -15.24 -6.86 9.52
N ILE A 512 -14.97 -8.14 9.30
CA ILE A 512 -15.76 -9.24 9.86
C ILE A 512 -14.92 -10.00 10.89
N PRO A 513 -15.51 -10.44 12.02
CA PRO A 513 -14.82 -11.31 12.95
C PRO A 513 -14.35 -12.61 12.28
N GLY A 514 -13.10 -12.98 12.52
CA GLY A 514 -12.47 -14.20 11.99
C GLY A 514 -11.75 -15.00 13.07
N LEU A 515 -11.22 -16.16 12.67
CA LEU A 515 -10.36 -16.96 13.53
C LEU A 515 -8.96 -16.35 13.59
N CYS A 516 -8.36 -16.35 14.79
CA CYS A 516 -7.00 -15.89 14.97
C CYS A 516 -5.99 -16.89 14.40
N GLY A 517 -5.07 -16.42 13.57
CA GLY A 517 -3.92 -17.19 13.12
C GLY A 517 -2.83 -17.31 14.18
N LEU A 518 -2.79 -16.39 15.15
CA LEU A 518 -1.74 -16.34 16.16
C LEU A 518 -2.27 -16.46 17.59
N PRO A 519 -1.53 -17.14 18.48
CA PRO A 519 -1.95 -17.37 19.87
C PRO A 519 -1.90 -16.10 20.74
N THR A 520 -1.18 -15.06 20.30
CA THR A 520 -1.04 -13.80 21.02
C THR A 520 -2.11 -12.77 20.65
N SER A 521 -2.94 -13.06 19.63
CA SER A 521 -3.96 -12.13 19.14
C SER A 521 -5.16 -12.05 20.09
N THR A 522 -5.66 -10.85 20.31
CA THR A 522 -6.84 -10.59 21.15
C THR A 522 -8.12 -10.45 20.34
N SER A 523 -8.04 -9.83 19.16
CA SER A 523 -9.16 -9.67 18.23
C SER A 523 -8.70 -10.03 16.83
N CYS A 524 -9.54 -10.71 16.06
CA CYS A 524 -9.15 -11.23 14.76
C CYS A 524 -10.22 -10.88 13.73
N LEU A 525 -9.79 -10.20 12.69
CA LEU A 525 -10.62 -9.59 11.68
C LEU A 525 -10.19 -10.10 10.30
N VAL A 526 -11.16 -10.35 9.44
CA VAL A 526 -10.97 -10.67 8.04
C VAL A 526 -11.67 -9.59 7.22
N TYR A 527 -11.09 -9.24 6.09
CA TYR A 527 -11.71 -8.31 5.16
C TYR A 527 -12.64 -9.07 4.22
N SER A 528 -13.91 -8.67 4.18
CA SER A 528 -14.98 -9.45 3.55
C SER A 528 -14.85 -9.70 2.05
N ALA A 529 -14.07 -8.89 1.32
CA ALA A 529 -13.98 -8.94 -0.14
C ALA A 529 -12.62 -9.43 -0.68
N ILE A 530 -11.55 -9.42 0.13
CA ILE A 530 -10.18 -9.69 -0.37
C ILE A 530 -10.06 -11.06 -1.04
N ASP A 531 -10.68 -12.11 -0.47
CA ASP A 531 -10.71 -13.47 -1.04
C ASP A 531 -11.22 -13.52 -2.50
N ARG A 532 -11.98 -12.51 -2.92
CA ARG A 532 -12.53 -12.39 -4.29
C ARG A 532 -11.84 -11.31 -5.11
N THR A 533 -11.32 -10.25 -4.49
CA THR A 533 -10.75 -9.10 -5.21
C THR A 533 -9.27 -9.27 -5.53
N TYR A 534 -8.51 -10.10 -4.81
CA TYR A 534 -7.05 -10.20 -4.99
C TYR A 534 -6.63 -10.63 -6.41
N TYR A 535 -7.42 -11.45 -7.09
CA TYR A 535 -7.15 -11.90 -8.47
C TYR A 535 -7.92 -11.10 -9.53
N LEU A 536 -8.90 -10.27 -9.13
CA LEU A 536 -9.82 -9.63 -10.07
C LEU A 536 -9.11 -8.62 -10.99
N SER A 537 -8.12 -7.88 -10.44
CA SER A 537 -7.27 -6.99 -11.24
C SER A 537 -6.49 -7.72 -12.33
N ALA A 538 -6.05 -8.96 -12.06
CA ALA A 538 -5.36 -9.78 -13.07
C ALA A 538 -6.31 -10.17 -14.20
N ILE A 539 -7.55 -10.56 -13.88
CA ILE A 539 -8.58 -10.92 -14.87
C ILE A 539 -8.93 -9.71 -15.74
N ILE A 540 -9.23 -8.57 -15.12
CA ILE A 540 -9.63 -7.35 -15.85
C ILE A 540 -8.48 -6.86 -16.73
N SER A 541 -7.25 -6.85 -16.19
CA SER A 541 -6.05 -6.50 -16.95
C SER A 541 -5.83 -7.43 -18.15
N GLY A 542 -5.99 -8.74 -17.95
CA GLY A 542 -5.92 -9.73 -19.03
C GLY A 542 -6.97 -9.48 -20.13
N ALA A 543 -8.20 -9.13 -19.76
CA ALA A 543 -9.25 -8.80 -20.71
C ALA A 543 -8.91 -7.54 -21.53
N ILE A 544 -8.31 -6.51 -20.92
CA ILE A 544 -7.83 -5.31 -21.61
C ILE A 544 -6.73 -5.66 -22.62
N VAL A 545 -5.78 -6.54 -22.25
CA VAL A 545 -4.72 -7.02 -23.16
C VAL A 545 -5.32 -7.77 -24.36
N ILE A 546 -6.28 -8.67 -24.14
CA ILE A 546 -6.97 -9.40 -25.22
C ILE A 546 -7.68 -8.42 -26.16
N LEU A 547 -8.40 -7.44 -25.60
CA LEU A 547 -9.05 -6.39 -26.39
C LEU A 547 -8.03 -5.60 -27.22
N ALA A 548 -6.89 -5.24 -26.62
CA ALA A 548 -5.81 -4.55 -27.32
C ALA A 548 -5.28 -5.34 -28.51
N ILE A 549 -5.07 -6.65 -28.33
CA ILE A 549 -4.64 -7.56 -29.39
C ILE A 549 -5.65 -7.58 -30.54
N VAL A 550 -6.94 -7.71 -30.25
CA VAL A 550 -8.01 -7.71 -31.26
C VAL A 550 -8.06 -6.38 -32.01
N VAL A 551 -7.93 -5.26 -31.30
CA VAL A 551 -7.91 -3.91 -31.91
C VAL A 551 -6.69 -3.72 -32.81
N ILE A 552 -5.51 -4.16 -32.38
CA ILE A 552 -4.28 -4.09 -33.20
C ILE A 552 -4.42 -4.98 -34.45
N TYR A 553 -4.97 -6.17 -34.31
CA TYR A 553 -5.23 -7.08 -35.44
C TYR A 553 -6.26 -6.51 -36.44
N ALA A 554 -7.34 -5.89 -35.94
CA ALA A 554 -8.29 -5.20 -36.79
C ALA A 554 -7.63 -4.01 -37.49
N HIS A 555 -6.88 -3.19 -36.75
CA HIS A 555 -6.19 -2.03 -37.30
C HIS A 555 -5.16 -2.42 -38.36
N SER A 556 -4.39 -3.50 -38.16
CA SER A 556 -3.44 -3.98 -39.18
C SER A 556 -4.14 -4.44 -40.46
N LYS A 557 -5.30 -5.08 -40.34
CA LYS A 557 -6.06 -5.60 -41.48
C LYS A 557 -6.79 -4.51 -42.27
N PHE A 558 -7.37 -3.52 -41.59
CA PHE A 558 -8.20 -2.49 -42.24
C PHE A 558 -7.42 -1.26 -42.72
N TYR A 559 -6.22 -1.01 -42.19
CA TYR A 559 -5.43 0.17 -42.55
C TYR A 559 -4.07 -0.24 -43.16
N THR A 560 -4.06 -0.37 -44.49
CA THR A 560 -2.85 -0.61 -45.29
C THR A 560 -2.05 0.68 -45.51
N SER A 561 -0.72 0.57 -45.62
CA SER A 561 0.11 1.73 -45.96
C SER A 561 -0.23 2.28 -47.35
N PRO A 562 -0.28 3.61 -47.51
CA PRO A 562 -0.41 4.23 -48.83
C PRO A 562 0.89 4.17 -49.65
N ILE A 563 2.03 3.85 -49.01
CA ILE A 563 3.35 3.80 -49.64
C ILE A 563 3.77 2.33 -49.76
N ALA A 564 3.91 1.84 -50.99
CA ALA A 564 4.44 0.52 -51.28
C ALA A 564 5.97 0.53 -51.15
N VAL A 565 6.51 -0.45 -50.44
CA VAL A 565 7.96 -0.61 -50.31
C VAL A 565 8.49 -1.47 -51.46
N PRO A 566 9.53 -1.02 -52.18
CA PRO A 566 10.15 -1.80 -53.24
C PRO A 566 10.70 -3.14 -52.73
N SER A 567 10.54 -4.21 -53.52
CA SER A 567 11.04 -5.55 -53.18
C SER A 567 12.57 -5.65 -53.14
N ASP A 568 13.27 -4.68 -53.72
CA ASP A 568 14.72 -4.55 -53.69
C ASP A 568 15.24 -3.77 -52.47
N ASN A 569 14.37 -3.40 -51.51
CA ASN A 569 14.80 -2.74 -50.28
C ASN A 569 15.82 -3.61 -49.51
N SER A 570 16.90 -2.98 -49.05
CA SER A 570 18.01 -3.69 -48.40
C SER A 570 17.63 -4.44 -47.13
N VAL A 571 16.60 -4.02 -46.40
CA VAL A 571 16.10 -4.74 -45.22
C VAL A 571 15.38 -6.04 -45.62
N LEU A 572 14.59 -6.02 -46.70
CA LEU A 572 13.91 -7.22 -47.21
C LEU A 572 14.93 -8.24 -47.73
N GLN A 573 15.94 -7.77 -48.46
CA GLN A 573 17.04 -8.60 -48.95
C GLN A 573 17.86 -9.19 -47.79
N TYR A 574 18.21 -8.37 -46.79
CA TYR A 574 18.95 -8.82 -45.60
C TYR A 574 18.19 -9.86 -44.78
N LEU A 575 16.89 -9.65 -44.58
CA LEU A 575 16.03 -10.58 -43.84
C LEU A 575 15.57 -11.77 -44.69
N ASN A 576 15.83 -11.75 -45.99
CA ASN A 576 15.38 -12.72 -46.99
C ASN A 576 13.85 -12.95 -46.92
N VAL A 577 13.09 -11.87 -46.91
CA VAL A 577 11.61 -11.91 -46.86
C VAL A 577 10.99 -11.19 -48.05
N PRO A 578 9.84 -11.68 -48.57
CA PRO A 578 9.23 -11.15 -49.77
C PRO A 578 8.48 -9.81 -49.53
N ASP A 579 7.97 -9.59 -48.31
CA ASP A 579 7.18 -8.40 -47.96
C ASP A 579 7.25 -8.10 -46.45
N PHE A 580 7.08 -6.84 -46.08
CA PHE A 580 7.07 -6.36 -44.69
C PHE A 580 5.91 -6.91 -43.86
N SER A 581 4.82 -7.34 -44.49
CA SER A 581 3.72 -8.03 -43.81
C SER A 581 4.15 -9.30 -43.07
N THR A 582 5.31 -9.87 -43.43
CA THR A 582 5.88 -11.06 -42.78
C THR A 582 6.70 -10.75 -41.51
N ILE A 583 7.00 -9.48 -41.24
CA ILE A 583 7.88 -9.05 -40.14
C ILE A 583 7.29 -7.92 -39.28
N ALA A 584 6.30 -7.18 -39.78
CA ALA A 584 5.62 -6.12 -39.06
C ALA A 584 4.09 -6.29 -39.15
N THR A 585 3.42 -5.93 -38.06
CA THR A 585 1.95 -5.87 -38.00
C THR A 585 1.36 -4.81 -38.92
N THR A 586 2.00 -3.66 -39.07
CA THR A 586 1.68 -2.70 -40.15
C THR A 586 2.93 -2.00 -40.65
N THR A 587 2.94 -1.66 -41.93
CA THR A 587 3.95 -0.80 -42.56
C THR A 587 3.68 0.69 -42.32
N ARG A 588 2.52 1.05 -41.75
CA ARG A 588 2.08 2.45 -41.62
C ARG A 588 2.88 3.15 -40.53
N GLY A 589 3.50 4.27 -40.87
CA GLY A 589 4.37 5.03 -39.95
C GLY A 589 5.81 4.50 -39.87
N CYS A 590 6.05 3.25 -40.28
CA CYS A 590 7.40 2.67 -40.39
C CYS A 590 8.09 2.93 -41.72
N VAL A 591 7.40 3.54 -42.68
CA VAL A 591 7.96 3.94 -43.97
C VAL A 591 7.88 5.45 -44.08
N ALA A 592 9.00 6.08 -44.38
CA ALA A 592 9.09 7.51 -44.55
C ALA A 592 9.92 7.85 -45.79
N LEU A 593 9.48 8.87 -46.53
CA LEU A 593 10.15 9.29 -47.77
C LEU A 593 11.37 10.15 -47.42
N ASN A 594 12.47 9.94 -48.12
CA ASN A 594 13.64 10.82 -48.06
C ASN A 594 13.40 12.12 -48.85
N SER A 595 14.33 13.08 -48.77
CA SER A 595 14.36 14.31 -49.59
C SER A 595 14.27 14.01 -51.10
N ASP A 596 14.79 12.85 -51.51
CA ASP A 596 14.80 12.39 -52.91
C ASP A 596 13.54 11.57 -53.28
N GLY A 597 12.56 11.48 -52.38
CA GLY A 597 11.31 10.76 -52.61
C GLY A 597 11.40 9.24 -52.52
N GLN A 598 12.54 8.67 -52.13
CA GLN A 598 12.69 7.23 -51.93
C GLN A 598 12.10 6.76 -50.58
N PRO A 599 11.39 5.62 -50.53
CA PRO A 599 10.83 5.07 -49.30
C PRO A 599 11.94 4.44 -48.44
N GLY A 600 12.23 5.06 -47.30
CA GLY A 600 13.10 4.54 -46.26
C GLY A 600 12.33 3.88 -45.13
N ILE A 601 12.94 2.87 -44.51
CA ILE A 601 12.29 2.03 -43.49
C ILE A 601 12.83 2.34 -42.11
N ASP A 602 11.93 2.33 -41.12
CA ASP A 602 12.24 2.56 -39.72
C ASP A 602 13.32 1.60 -39.21
N GLU A 603 14.36 2.16 -38.58
CA GLU A 603 15.51 1.42 -38.06
C GLU A 603 15.14 0.41 -36.98
N GLY A 604 14.07 0.67 -36.24
CA GLY A 604 13.57 -0.19 -35.17
C GLY A 604 13.06 -1.53 -35.65
N ILE A 605 12.81 -1.71 -36.96
CA ILE A 605 12.33 -2.99 -37.51
C ILE A 605 13.31 -4.14 -37.23
N LEU A 606 14.61 -3.82 -37.18
CA LEU A 606 15.68 -4.79 -36.98
C LEU A 606 15.80 -5.28 -35.52
N LEU A 607 15.10 -4.63 -34.57
CA LEU A 607 15.00 -5.11 -33.19
C LEU A 607 14.41 -6.53 -33.12
N ILE A 608 13.61 -6.95 -34.10
CA ILE A 608 13.07 -8.31 -34.12
C ILE A 608 14.16 -9.38 -34.21
N LYS A 609 15.23 -9.09 -34.96
CA LYS A 609 16.41 -9.95 -35.10
C LYS A 609 17.53 -9.61 -34.12
N ASN A 610 17.25 -8.79 -33.09
CA ASN A 610 18.25 -8.31 -32.14
C ASN A 610 19.39 -7.56 -32.86
N MET A 611 19.09 -6.76 -33.88
CA MET A 611 20.09 -5.96 -34.59
C MET A 611 19.80 -4.46 -34.42
N LEU A 612 20.85 -3.64 -34.35
CA LEU A 612 20.79 -2.19 -34.15
C LEU A 612 21.79 -1.47 -35.05
N HIS A 613 21.42 -0.30 -35.56
CA HIS A 613 22.27 0.59 -36.36
C HIS A 613 23.09 1.47 -35.41
N VAL A 614 24.42 1.37 -35.45
CA VAL A 614 25.31 1.94 -34.41
C VAL A 614 26.09 3.14 -34.89
N SER A 615 26.43 3.18 -36.17
CA SER A 615 27.10 4.31 -36.80
C SER A 615 26.61 4.44 -38.23
N ASP A 616 26.93 5.54 -38.91
CA ASP A 616 26.56 5.78 -40.30
C ASP A 616 26.97 4.63 -41.26
N THR A 617 27.89 3.76 -40.85
CA THR A 617 28.44 2.67 -41.69
C THR A 617 28.27 1.25 -41.14
N VAL A 618 27.70 1.07 -39.94
CA VAL A 618 27.79 -0.21 -39.22
C VAL A 618 26.53 -0.60 -38.44
N LEU A 619 26.12 -1.86 -38.60
CA LEU A 619 25.06 -2.54 -37.85
C LEU A 619 25.63 -3.70 -37.01
N THR A 620 25.15 -3.88 -35.77
CA THR A 620 25.61 -4.96 -34.86
C THR A 620 24.44 -5.64 -34.15
N ARG A 621 24.73 -6.75 -33.44
CA ARG A 621 23.77 -7.41 -32.54
C ARG A 621 23.54 -6.59 -31.27
N SER A 622 22.31 -6.53 -30.78
CA SER A 622 21.94 -5.80 -29.55
C SER A 622 22.73 -6.23 -28.32
N SER A 623 23.20 -7.49 -28.26
CA SER A 623 24.09 -8.00 -27.21
C SER A 623 25.43 -7.27 -27.12
N ASN A 624 25.88 -6.67 -28.23
CA ASN A 624 27.17 -5.98 -28.32
C ASN A 624 27.02 -4.48 -28.02
N VAL A 625 25.81 -3.94 -28.09
CA VAL A 625 25.55 -2.48 -27.98
C VAL A 625 25.84 -1.95 -26.57
N GLN A 626 25.80 -2.80 -25.55
CA GLN A 626 26.25 -2.43 -24.19
C GLN A 626 27.71 -1.96 -24.15
N PHE A 627 28.57 -2.57 -24.97
CA PHE A 627 29.98 -2.20 -25.06
C PHE A 627 30.17 -0.85 -25.76
N GLU A 628 29.35 -0.59 -26.79
CA GLU A 628 29.38 0.66 -27.55
C GLU A 628 28.87 1.84 -26.72
N LEU A 629 27.83 1.62 -25.91
CA LEU A 629 27.34 2.57 -24.92
C LEU A 629 28.47 2.99 -23.98
N ILE A 630 29.17 2.03 -23.38
CA ILE A 630 30.29 2.31 -22.47
C ILE A 630 31.43 3.01 -23.22
N TYR A 631 31.77 2.54 -24.42
CA TYR A 631 32.81 3.14 -25.27
C TYR A 631 32.53 4.62 -25.58
N ARG A 632 31.26 4.98 -25.84
CA ARG A 632 30.84 6.36 -26.13
C ARG A 632 31.07 7.30 -24.95
N PHE A 633 30.89 6.82 -23.71
CA PHE A 633 31.13 7.59 -22.49
C PHE A 633 32.54 7.44 -21.91
N THR A 634 33.37 6.55 -22.47
CA THR A 634 34.75 6.36 -22.02
C THR A 634 35.63 7.56 -22.45
N PRO A 635 36.47 8.11 -21.55
CA PRO A 635 37.41 9.17 -21.88
C PRO A 635 38.36 8.77 -23.01
N GLY A 636 38.73 9.71 -23.88
CA GLY A 636 39.49 9.43 -25.11
C GLY A 636 40.79 8.63 -24.90
N PHE A 637 41.50 8.85 -23.79
CA PHE A 637 42.74 8.13 -23.47
C PHE A 637 42.54 6.66 -23.06
N LEU A 638 41.33 6.27 -22.58
CA LEU A 638 41.00 4.89 -22.20
C LEU A 638 40.27 4.11 -23.31
N ARG A 639 39.73 4.81 -24.32
CA ARG A 639 38.92 4.20 -25.38
C ARG A 639 39.65 3.07 -26.12
N ARG A 640 40.92 3.29 -26.49
CA ARG A 640 41.71 2.29 -27.21
C ARG A 640 41.95 1.04 -26.36
N PHE A 641 42.35 1.22 -25.10
CA PHE A 641 42.56 0.11 -24.17
C PHE A 641 41.26 -0.67 -23.91
N PHE A 642 40.15 0.02 -23.70
CA PHE A 642 38.84 -0.62 -23.53
C PHE A 642 38.41 -1.37 -24.79
N SER A 643 38.61 -0.79 -25.97
CA SER A 643 38.31 -1.42 -27.25
C SER A 643 39.15 -2.69 -27.49
N GLU A 644 40.43 -2.67 -27.15
CA GLU A 644 41.33 -3.83 -27.30
C GLU A 644 40.97 -4.92 -26.29
N SER A 645 40.49 -4.55 -25.09
CA SER A 645 40.08 -5.49 -24.03
C SER A 645 38.81 -6.28 -24.37
N ILE A 646 37.87 -5.68 -25.11
CA ILE A 646 36.62 -6.33 -25.51
C ILE A 646 36.83 -7.26 -26.73
N GLY A 647 37.82 -6.96 -27.56
CA GLY A 647 38.09 -7.69 -28.80
C GLY A 647 37.27 -7.20 -29.99
N SER A 648 37.37 -7.94 -31.10
CA SER A 648 36.68 -7.60 -32.34
C SER A 648 35.24 -8.15 -32.35
N ILE A 649 34.31 -7.31 -32.79
CA ILE A 649 32.87 -7.58 -32.80
C ILE A 649 32.42 -7.81 -34.24
N LEU A 650 31.56 -8.80 -34.45
CA LEU A 650 30.93 -9.03 -35.75
C LEU A 650 29.96 -7.91 -36.08
N VAL A 651 30.18 -7.27 -37.23
CA VAL A 651 29.40 -6.14 -37.70
C VAL A 651 29.03 -6.30 -39.17
N TYR A 652 27.87 -5.74 -39.56
CA TYR A 652 27.41 -5.67 -40.94
C TYR A 652 27.62 -4.26 -41.48
N GLU A 653 28.09 -4.19 -42.73
CA GLU A 653 28.35 -2.90 -43.39
C GLU A 653 27.05 -2.28 -43.92
N VAL A 654 26.91 -0.98 -43.64
CA VAL A 654 25.85 -0.13 -44.16
C VAL A 654 26.50 0.96 -45.00
N GLN A 655 26.01 1.19 -46.21
CA GLN A 655 26.49 2.28 -47.07
C GLN A 655 25.29 3.11 -47.51
N GLU A 656 25.29 4.40 -47.21
CA GLU A 656 24.21 5.33 -47.58
C GLU A 656 22.80 4.86 -47.12
N GLY A 657 22.72 4.19 -45.97
CA GLY A 657 21.47 3.62 -45.46
C GLY A 657 21.03 2.31 -46.14
N LYS A 658 21.89 1.71 -46.98
CA LYS A 658 21.68 0.39 -47.59
C LYS A 658 22.51 -0.68 -46.88
N ILE A 659 21.89 -1.79 -46.47
CA ILE A 659 22.61 -2.94 -45.90
C ILE A 659 23.29 -3.71 -47.05
N THR A 660 24.63 -3.78 -47.06
CA THR A 660 25.39 -4.33 -48.22
C THR A 660 25.52 -5.85 -48.20
N GLY A 661 25.09 -6.51 -47.11
CA GLY A 661 25.22 -7.97 -46.91
C GLY A 661 26.62 -8.44 -46.53
N LYS A 662 27.63 -7.55 -46.54
CA LYS A 662 29.00 -7.84 -46.09
C LYS A 662 29.10 -7.78 -44.57
N PHE A 663 29.87 -8.70 -43.99
CA PHE A 663 30.17 -8.71 -42.56
C PHE A 663 31.67 -8.70 -42.31
N HIS A 664 32.08 -8.01 -41.25
CA HIS A 664 33.47 -7.86 -40.83
C HIS A 664 33.57 -8.00 -39.31
N HIS A 665 34.76 -8.37 -38.83
CA HIS A 665 35.09 -8.24 -37.42
C HIS A 665 35.85 -6.93 -37.24
N LYS A 666 35.29 -6.01 -36.44
CA LYS A 666 35.89 -4.69 -36.17
C LYS A 666 36.05 -4.46 -34.67
N PHE A 667 37.11 -3.78 -34.27
CA PHE A 667 37.21 -3.26 -32.91
C PHE A 667 36.29 -2.04 -32.72
N LEU A 668 35.86 -1.75 -31.49
CA LEU A 668 34.96 -0.62 -31.19
C LEU A 668 35.50 0.73 -31.72
N HIS A 669 36.81 0.94 -31.69
CA HIS A 669 37.43 2.16 -32.23
C HIS A 669 37.43 2.27 -33.76
N GLU A 670 37.20 1.16 -34.47
CA GLU A 670 37.12 1.09 -35.94
C GLU A 670 35.67 1.18 -36.47
N MET A 671 34.68 1.16 -35.56
CA MET A 671 33.25 1.15 -35.89
C MET A 671 32.67 2.56 -36.09
N ASP A 672 33.50 3.61 -36.03
CA ASP A 672 33.10 5.02 -36.15
C ASP A 672 31.95 5.42 -35.19
N ILE A 673 32.04 4.91 -33.95
CA ILE A 673 31.01 5.12 -32.92
C ILE A 673 30.97 6.61 -32.54
N GLY A 674 29.86 7.27 -32.88
CA GLY A 674 29.63 8.68 -32.56
C GLY A 674 29.02 9.50 -33.71
N HIS A 675 29.22 9.04 -34.95
CA HIS A 675 28.63 9.64 -36.15
C HIS A 675 27.35 8.89 -36.54
N MET A 676 26.19 9.50 -36.25
CA MET A 676 24.85 9.02 -36.64
C MET A 676 24.04 10.10 -37.36
N GLY A 677 24.72 11.10 -37.92
CA GLY A 677 24.06 12.28 -38.51
C GLY A 677 23.24 11.92 -39.75
N LYS A 678 23.53 10.79 -40.40
CA LYS A 678 22.91 10.36 -41.67
C LYS A 678 21.92 9.21 -41.49
N VAL A 679 21.78 8.69 -40.28
CA VAL A 679 20.88 7.57 -39.94
C VAL A 679 19.43 8.09 -39.93
N THR A 680 18.70 7.82 -41.01
CA THR A 680 17.32 8.29 -41.25
C THR A 680 16.37 7.18 -41.76
N GLY A 681 16.78 5.92 -41.68
CA GLY A 681 16.07 4.75 -42.20
C GLY A 681 16.88 3.96 -43.23
N TYR A 682 16.34 2.80 -43.62
CA TYR A 682 16.97 1.91 -44.62
C TYR A 682 16.36 2.05 -46.01
N PHE A 683 17.21 2.17 -47.03
CA PHE A 683 16.84 2.43 -48.42
C PHE A 683 17.06 1.22 -49.35
N SER A 684 16.60 1.33 -50.60
CA SER A 684 16.74 0.34 -51.69
C SER A 684 18.12 0.33 -52.32
#